data_AF-A0A549T932-F1
#
_entry.id   AF-A0A549T932-F1
#
_cell.length_a   1.000
_cell.length_b   1.000
_cell.length_c   1.000
_cell.angle_alpha   90.00
_cell.angle_beta   90.00
_cell.angle_gamma   90.00
#
_symmetry.space_group_name_H-M   'P 1'
#
loop_
_entity.id
_entity.type
_entity.pdbx_description
1 polymer ?
#
loop_
_entity_poly.entity_id
_entity_poly.type
_entity_poly.pdbx_seq_one_letter_code
_entity_poly.pdbx_strand_id
1 'polypeptide(L)'
;MTNYRLTTPHEAATLIARLFTRDLVCSFDVREEKAFIAGGWLNLGKIELKAEGCSETDLASAVRRGGFEWILPKLETFYNDLCDLITWKNADAKSKAEPKLRKVLTSVAATPVRVGLQSPKFDPQALAAMPFRRSTTVVADTSGTVQGGLDFVARFLHPAARVKVPAIVHMEIINFCHRFLDNRRGARIRSADLLVDHLMSQGGQRVLLRLELHEDTEIERTFLLGDPLRSAFQQDKDPEINDLNLTVAIQSYADRLILETARQHQAQSNHGHKVQLLTSDQGLARMALAEGIMPLFFSAVVPEDLFGKRLTGATLNPFNGGLHEVALTSLVWEFATAFGTVRLTTTDKKDAIVISAIGEGLSWAPYQSHADLLWCDDSNLSARPATSDQIEQRPKSATLKQDGLTTSSVTANKTASSIAVQRFGVGTLFSVVDALAKQGQLSVDAVAQIVSVQSPRTVDEYRRFLISAELIDVEGGVWIATDRLHKLEDALLTQDTAAASSIFAQAPSFALFLKDLGSLSVGQTWKSERFGRAATTYKTLGEVCCLCASIANEGIFPTPTNPSPREFADIALRRFHQLDHGDGLVSTGGWLETLIREDGIHPEIARTLLEIASNEGLLKRSTEGSTTEVRFDEHKLNVLRISSGVPTVETVHLYRGDYLIPGKSSTSLLIESVS
;
A
#
# COMPACT_ATOMS: atom_id res chain seq x y z
N MET A 1 20.06 -13.30 28.52
CA MET A 1 18.69 -12.91 28.11
C MET A 1 18.83 -11.55 27.46
N THR A 2 18.44 -11.41 26.20
CA THR A 2 18.61 -10.18 25.42
C THR A 2 17.52 -9.16 25.81
N ASN A 3 17.91 -7.97 26.30
CA ASN A 3 17.01 -6.87 26.69
C ASN A 3 16.37 -6.14 25.50
N TYR A 4 16.27 -6.79 24.34
CA TYR A 4 15.77 -6.17 23.12
C TYR A 4 14.26 -6.40 22.95
N ARG A 5 13.53 -5.33 22.64
CA ARG A 5 12.11 -5.35 22.30
C ARG A 5 11.90 -4.96 20.84
N LEU A 6 11.10 -5.72 20.10
CA LEU A 6 10.61 -5.32 18.78
C LEU A 6 9.68 -4.10 18.92
N THR A 7 10.00 -3.04 18.20
CA THR A 7 9.36 -1.72 18.36
C THR A 7 9.13 -1.10 16.98
N THR A 8 7.98 -0.43 16.80
CA THR A 8 7.68 0.37 15.61
C THR A 8 8.32 1.76 15.71
N PRO A 9 8.50 2.51 14.59
CA PRO A 9 8.93 3.91 14.64
C PRO A 9 8.07 4.75 15.59
N HIS A 10 6.75 4.53 15.58
CA HIS A 10 5.81 5.29 16.41
C HIS A 10 5.97 5.01 17.91
N GLU A 11 6.13 3.74 18.30
CA GLU A 11 6.36 3.34 19.69
C GLU A 11 7.72 3.84 20.20
N ALA A 12 8.74 3.80 19.35
CA ALA A 12 10.09 4.25 19.70
C ALA A 12 10.18 5.77 19.85
N ALA A 13 9.28 6.55 19.25
CA ALA A 13 9.27 8.00 19.43
C ALA A 13 9.19 8.39 20.91
N THR A 14 8.39 7.68 21.71
CA THR A 14 8.26 7.94 23.15
C THR A 14 9.53 7.53 23.90
N LEU A 15 10.17 6.42 23.52
CA LEU A 15 11.44 5.99 24.12
C LEU A 15 12.56 6.99 23.82
N ILE A 16 12.67 7.42 22.56
CA ILE A 16 13.64 8.44 22.14
C ILE A 16 13.38 9.75 22.88
N ALA A 17 12.12 10.19 23.02
CA ALA A 17 11.78 11.39 23.76
C ALA A 17 12.24 11.35 25.23
N ARG A 18 12.20 10.18 25.88
CA ARG A 18 12.71 10.02 27.25
C ARG A 18 14.20 10.32 27.36
N LEU A 19 14.99 9.95 26.35
CA LEU A 19 16.42 10.26 26.31
C LEU A 19 16.65 11.77 26.41
N PHE A 20 15.77 12.57 25.79
CA PHE A 20 15.87 14.03 25.75
C PHE A 20 15.33 14.75 26.99
N THR A 21 14.78 14.03 27.98
CA THR A 21 14.27 14.66 29.23
C THR A 21 15.37 15.24 30.10
N ARG A 22 16.59 14.71 30.00
CA ARG A 22 17.76 15.16 30.76
C ARG A 22 18.67 16.09 29.97
N ASP A 23 18.76 15.84 28.67
CA ASP A 23 19.64 16.56 27.77
C ASP A 23 18.98 16.69 26.41
N LEU A 24 18.76 17.93 25.96
CA LEU A 24 18.18 18.19 24.65
C LEU A 24 19.15 17.85 23.51
N VAL A 25 20.41 17.48 23.82
CA VAL A 25 21.43 17.11 22.85
C VAL A 25 21.85 15.66 23.04
N CYS A 26 21.87 14.90 21.95
CA CYS A 26 22.37 13.52 21.95
C CYS A 26 23.43 13.33 20.88
N SER A 27 24.43 12.47 21.14
CA SER A 27 25.32 11.95 20.10
C SER A 27 24.58 10.91 19.27
N PHE A 28 24.79 10.95 17.96
CA PHE A 28 24.21 10.01 17.00
C PHE A 28 25.32 9.12 16.44
N ASP A 29 25.34 7.85 16.83
CA ASP A 29 26.37 6.91 16.42
C ASP A 29 25.77 5.73 15.66
N VAL A 30 26.53 5.17 14.70
CA VAL A 30 26.19 3.93 13.99
C VAL A 30 27.28 2.88 14.12
N ARG A 31 26.88 1.61 13.96
CA ARG A 31 27.81 0.49 13.98
C ARG A 31 27.41 -0.56 12.96
N GLU A 32 28.38 -0.94 12.13
CA GLU A 32 28.35 -2.17 11.32
C GLU A 32 29.27 -3.20 11.99
N GLU A 33 28.67 -4.27 12.52
CA GLU A 33 29.33 -5.24 13.40
C GLU A 33 30.52 -6.00 12.78
N LYS A 34 30.50 -6.23 11.46
CA LYS A 34 31.45 -7.08 10.74
C LYS A 34 32.47 -6.26 9.93
N ALA A 35 32.10 -5.05 9.50
CA ALA A 35 32.94 -4.13 8.75
C ALA A 35 33.83 -3.29 9.68
N PHE A 36 33.31 -2.85 10.83
CA PHE A 36 34.08 -2.04 11.78
C PHE A 36 34.90 -2.91 12.73
N ILE A 37 35.95 -2.31 13.32
CA ILE A 37 36.67 -2.90 14.45
C ILE A 37 35.71 -3.25 15.60
N ALA A 38 36.06 -4.28 16.37
CA ALA A 38 35.24 -4.76 17.48
C ALA A 38 34.91 -3.61 18.47
N GLY A 39 33.62 -3.40 18.72
CA GLY A 39 33.13 -2.33 19.60
C GLY A 39 33.21 -0.91 19.03
N GLY A 40 33.66 -0.74 17.78
CA GLY A 40 33.76 0.55 17.12
C GLY A 40 32.40 1.16 16.79
N TRP A 41 32.27 2.47 16.99
CA TRP A 41 31.10 3.27 16.67
C TRP A 41 31.53 4.47 15.84
N LEU A 42 30.83 4.71 14.73
CA LEU A 42 31.04 5.86 13.87
C LEU A 42 30.08 6.98 14.28
N ASN A 43 30.60 8.15 14.60
CA ASN A 43 29.79 9.30 14.98
C ASN A 43 29.24 10.00 13.72
N LEU A 44 27.91 10.07 13.60
CA LEU A 44 27.19 10.80 12.56
C LEU A 44 26.89 12.26 12.98
N GLY A 45 27.35 12.69 14.15
CA GLY A 45 27.17 14.03 14.68
C GLY A 45 26.30 14.06 15.93
N LYS A 46 25.54 15.15 16.07
CA LYS A 46 24.67 15.40 17.22
C LYS A 46 23.26 15.72 16.77
N ILE A 47 22.28 15.28 17.53
CA ILE A 47 20.87 15.65 17.36
C ILE A 47 20.51 16.58 18.52
N GLU A 48 20.00 17.76 18.19
CA GLU A 48 19.46 18.73 19.15
C GLU A 48 17.94 18.80 18.99
N LEU A 49 17.20 18.48 20.04
CA LEU A 49 15.74 18.51 20.02
C LEU A 49 15.24 19.94 20.35
N LYS A 50 14.31 20.43 19.52
CA LYS A 50 13.63 21.71 19.67
C LYS A 50 12.17 21.44 20.02
N ALA A 51 11.84 21.51 21.31
CA ALA A 51 10.48 21.32 21.81
C ALA A 51 9.94 22.62 22.41
N GLU A 52 8.62 22.80 22.35
CA GLU A 52 7.92 23.96 22.93
C GLU A 52 7.95 23.93 24.48
N GLY A 53 8.14 22.75 25.07
CA GLY A 53 8.23 22.52 26.51
C GLY A 53 9.17 21.37 26.86
N CYS A 54 9.32 21.11 28.17
CA CYS A 54 10.21 20.06 28.70
C CYS A 54 9.45 18.79 29.13
N SER A 55 8.14 18.70 28.89
CA SER A 55 7.37 17.51 29.24
C SER A 55 7.68 16.36 28.27
N GLU A 56 7.55 15.10 28.73
CA GLU A 56 7.75 13.92 27.87
C GLU A 56 6.81 13.93 26.64
N THR A 57 5.61 14.49 26.78
CA THR A 57 4.64 14.65 25.69
C THR A 57 5.09 15.69 24.65
N ASP A 58 5.66 16.82 25.09
CA ASP A 58 6.16 17.86 24.18
C ASP A 58 7.40 17.35 23.44
N LEU A 59 8.29 16.64 24.14
CA LEU A 59 9.48 16.01 23.55
C LEU A 59 9.08 14.91 22.54
N ALA A 60 8.07 14.08 22.87
CA ALA A 60 7.56 13.08 21.94
C ALA A 60 6.89 13.71 20.71
N SER A 61 6.20 14.84 20.88
CA SER A 61 5.67 15.63 19.77
C SER A 61 6.79 16.14 18.87
N ALA A 62 7.85 16.73 19.45
CA ALA A 62 9.02 17.21 18.70
C ALA A 62 9.72 16.09 17.93
N VAL A 63 9.90 14.90 18.53
CA VAL A 63 10.46 13.72 17.86
C VAL A 63 9.61 13.28 16.67
N ARG A 64 8.27 13.37 16.77
CA ARG A 64 7.34 12.95 15.70
C ARG A 64 7.18 13.99 14.59
N ARG A 65 7.22 15.28 14.93
CA ARG A 65 6.93 16.40 14.01
C ARG A 65 8.18 17.09 13.45
N GLY A 66 9.34 16.46 13.60
CA GLY A 66 10.59 17.00 13.06
C GLY A 66 11.13 18.22 13.80
N GLY A 67 10.76 18.41 15.08
CA GLY A 67 11.31 19.42 15.97
C GLY A 67 12.74 19.07 16.42
N PHE A 68 13.66 18.84 15.48
CA PHE A 68 15.06 18.55 15.77
C PHE A 68 16.00 19.17 14.72
N GLU A 69 17.24 19.39 15.14
CA GLU A 69 18.35 19.76 14.28
C GLU A 69 19.43 18.67 14.34
N TRP A 70 19.85 18.18 13.18
CA TRP A 70 20.97 17.25 13.04
C TRP A 70 22.23 18.02 12.62
N ILE A 71 23.20 18.09 13.51
CA ILE A 71 24.48 18.77 13.34
C ILE A 71 25.51 17.73 12.89
N LEU A 72 25.92 17.79 11.63
CA LEU A 72 26.85 16.84 11.05
C LEU A 72 28.31 17.18 11.37
N PRO A 73 29.18 16.17 11.54
CA PRO A 73 30.62 16.39 11.69
C PRO A 73 31.21 16.96 10.40
N LYS A 74 32.39 17.57 10.51
CA LYS A 74 33.16 17.99 9.33
C LYS A 74 33.59 16.77 8.52
N LEU A 75 33.63 16.91 7.19
CA LEU A 75 33.95 15.82 6.27
C LEU A 75 35.28 15.14 6.61
N GLU A 76 36.33 15.93 6.89
CA GLU A 76 37.66 15.41 7.23
C GLU A 76 37.65 14.58 8.52
N THR A 77 36.92 15.04 9.54
CA THR A 77 36.77 14.31 10.81
C THR A 77 36.06 12.98 10.57
N PHE A 78 34.93 13.02 9.89
CA PHE A 78 34.15 11.83 9.57
C PHE A 78 34.95 10.82 8.72
N TYR A 79 35.68 11.31 7.72
CA TYR A 79 36.53 10.51 6.85
C TYR A 79 37.61 9.78 7.65
N ASN A 80 38.29 10.48 8.56
CA ASN A 80 39.37 9.91 9.36
C ASN A 80 38.82 8.87 10.35
N ASP A 81 37.72 9.16 11.04
CA ASP A 81 37.07 8.23 11.96
C ASP A 81 36.65 6.93 11.24
N LEU A 82 36.09 7.06 10.03
CA LEU A 82 35.71 5.92 9.20
C LEU A 82 36.93 5.08 8.76
N CYS A 83 38.03 5.74 8.38
CA CYS A 83 39.27 5.04 8.01
C CYS A 83 39.85 4.24 9.18
N ASP A 84 39.80 4.82 10.39
CA ASP A 84 40.27 4.17 11.61
C ASP A 84 39.42 2.95 11.97
N LEU A 85 38.09 3.05 11.81
CA LEU A 85 37.16 1.96 12.07
C LEU A 85 37.27 0.80 11.08
N ILE A 86 37.66 1.06 9.83
CA ILE A 86 37.81 0.04 8.77
C ILE A 86 39.26 -0.51 8.72
N THR A 87 40.15 -0.07 9.63
CA THR A 87 41.56 -0.50 9.77
C THR A 87 42.48 -0.20 8.56
N TRP A 88 42.24 0.88 7.84
CA TRP A 88 43.11 1.29 6.73
C TRP A 88 44.32 2.09 7.21
N LYS A 89 45.31 1.37 7.73
CA LYS A 89 46.54 1.99 8.28
C LYS A 89 47.67 2.18 7.25
N ASN A 90 47.60 1.58 6.06
CA ASN A 90 48.68 1.63 5.06
C ASN A 90 48.35 2.57 3.88
N ALA A 91 49.32 3.38 3.44
CA ALA A 91 49.14 4.35 2.34
C ALA A 91 48.71 3.71 1.01
N ASP A 92 49.25 2.54 0.65
CA ASP A 92 48.88 1.79 -0.56
C ASP A 92 47.48 1.16 -0.48
N ALA A 93 47.00 0.86 0.73
CA ALA A 93 45.63 0.39 0.93
C ALA A 93 44.64 1.55 0.81
N LYS A 94 45.05 2.77 1.21
CA LYS A 94 44.24 3.99 1.15
C LYS A 94 43.91 4.39 -0.29
N SER A 95 44.90 4.41 -1.20
CA SER A 95 44.69 4.78 -2.61
C SER A 95 43.77 3.82 -3.37
N LYS A 96 43.90 2.50 -3.12
CA LYS A 96 43.02 1.47 -3.73
C LYS A 96 41.61 1.48 -3.15
N ALA A 97 41.45 2.02 -1.94
CA ALA A 97 40.19 2.03 -1.21
C ALA A 97 39.40 3.35 -1.33
N GLU A 98 40.08 4.43 -1.73
CA GLU A 98 39.50 5.77 -1.86
C GLU A 98 38.22 5.83 -2.72
N PRO A 99 38.12 5.15 -3.87
CA PRO A 99 36.86 5.11 -4.63
C PRO A 99 35.70 4.45 -3.85
N LYS A 100 36.01 3.42 -3.04
CA LYS A 100 35.00 2.72 -2.23
C LYS A 100 34.57 3.59 -1.05
N LEU A 101 35.52 4.28 -0.43
CA LEU A 101 35.24 5.21 0.65
C LEU A 101 34.36 6.37 0.18
N ARG A 102 34.66 6.91 -1.01
CA ARG A 102 33.82 7.92 -1.63
C ARG A 102 32.39 7.42 -1.85
N LYS A 103 32.21 6.17 -2.30
CA LYS A 103 30.88 5.56 -2.39
C LYS A 103 30.19 5.47 -1.03
N VAL A 104 30.87 5.07 0.04
CA VAL A 104 30.31 5.06 1.40
C VAL A 104 29.84 6.46 1.80
N LEU A 105 30.69 7.48 1.61
CA LEU A 105 30.35 8.87 1.92
C LEU A 105 29.15 9.36 1.12
N THR A 106 29.10 9.08 -0.19
CA THR A 106 27.94 9.41 -1.03
C THR A 106 26.67 8.69 -0.57
N SER A 107 26.78 7.44 -0.11
CA SER A 107 25.64 6.66 0.37
C SER A 107 25.06 7.23 1.67
N VAL A 108 25.95 7.63 2.59
CA VAL A 108 25.58 8.37 3.81
C VAL A 108 24.95 9.70 3.44
N ALA A 109 25.48 10.39 2.42
CA ALA A 109 24.96 11.67 1.98
C ALA A 109 23.59 11.58 1.28
N ALA A 110 23.28 10.44 0.66
CA ALA A 110 21.97 10.17 0.09
C ALA A 110 20.88 9.90 1.15
N THR A 111 21.26 9.46 2.35
CA THR A 111 20.32 9.17 3.44
C THR A 111 19.37 10.33 3.77
N PRO A 112 19.86 11.58 4.02
CA PRO A 112 18.98 12.73 4.24
C PRO A 112 17.99 12.99 3.09
N VAL A 113 18.35 12.68 1.86
CA VAL A 113 17.44 12.82 0.70
C VAL A 113 16.33 11.78 0.75
N ARG A 114 16.70 10.51 0.99
CA ARG A 114 15.73 9.40 1.11
C ARG A 114 14.69 9.68 2.20
N VAL A 115 15.11 10.20 3.36
CA VAL A 115 14.18 10.50 4.46
C VAL A 115 13.41 11.83 4.29
N GLY A 116 13.84 12.71 3.38
CA GLY A 116 13.16 13.98 3.09
C GLY A 116 13.69 15.21 3.84
N LEU A 117 14.85 15.11 4.50
CA LEU A 117 15.51 16.26 5.13
C LEU A 117 16.16 17.21 4.11
N GLN A 118 16.42 16.71 2.90
CA GLN A 118 17.01 17.46 1.80
C GLN A 118 16.37 17.05 0.48
N SER A 119 16.16 17.99 -0.43
CA SER A 119 15.69 17.69 -1.79
C SER A 119 16.87 17.40 -2.74
N PRO A 120 16.71 16.49 -3.72
CA PRO A 120 17.70 16.34 -4.79
C PRO A 120 17.79 17.61 -5.63
N LYS A 121 18.98 17.88 -6.19
CA LYS A 121 19.20 19.02 -7.09
C LYS A 121 18.88 18.61 -8.52
N PHE A 122 17.66 18.89 -8.97
CA PHE A 122 17.23 18.66 -10.36
C PHE A 122 17.82 19.72 -11.30
N ASP A 123 18.01 19.36 -12.56
CA ASP A 123 18.39 20.33 -13.58
C ASP A 123 17.24 21.31 -13.89
N PRO A 124 17.52 22.50 -14.45
CA PRO A 124 16.48 23.49 -14.72
C PRO A 124 15.37 23.01 -15.66
N GLN A 125 15.67 22.06 -16.56
CA GLN A 125 14.69 21.53 -17.50
C GLN A 125 13.72 20.55 -16.83
N ALA A 126 14.22 19.66 -15.97
CA ALA A 126 13.40 18.80 -15.12
C ALA A 126 12.56 19.63 -14.15
N LEU A 127 13.13 20.68 -13.55
CA LEU A 127 12.38 21.59 -12.69
C LEU A 127 11.27 22.34 -13.43
N ALA A 128 11.52 22.81 -14.66
CA ALA A 128 10.50 23.47 -15.47
C ALA A 128 9.34 22.53 -15.85
N ALA A 129 9.59 21.22 -15.87
CA ALA A 129 8.55 20.21 -16.08
C ALA A 129 7.76 19.90 -14.79
N MET A 130 8.26 20.31 -13.62
CA MET A 130 7.64 20.09 -12.31
C MET A 130 6.86 21.34 -11.80
N PRO A 131 5.82 21.14 -10.98
CA PRO A 131 5.08 19.89 -10.81
C PRO A 131 4.42 19.47 -12.13
N PHE A 132 4.26 18.16 -12.35
CA PHE A 132 3.74 17.65 -13.61
C PHE A 132 2.28 18.10 -13.80
N ARG A 133 2.04 19.04 -14.73
CA ARG A 133 0.68 19.52 -15.06
C ARG A 133 -0.20 18.49 -15.79
N ARG A 134 0.37 17.33 -16.14
CA ARG A 134 -0.27 16.21 -16.84
C ARG A 134 0.33 14.91 -16.30
N SER A 135 -0.46 13.85 -16.27
CA SER A 135 -0.02 12.49 -15.95
C SER A 135 1.34 12.18 -16.58
N THR A 136 2.33 11.91 -15.73
CA THR A 136 3.70 11.61 -16.15
C THR A 136 4.15 10.29 -15.55
N THR A 137 4.62 9.37 -16.38
CA THR A 137 5.30 8.17 -15.91
C THR A 137 6.78 8.46 -15.69
N VAL A 138 7.24 8.20 -14.48
CA VAL A 138 8.64 8.25 -14.10
C VAL A 138 9.19 6.83 -14.03
N VAL A 139 10.08 6.50 -14.96
CA VAL A 139 10.85 5.25 -14.93
C VAL A 139 12.12 5.51 -14.13
N ALA A 140 12.34 4.78 -13.05
CA ALA A 140 13.52 4.96 -12.20
C ALA A 140 14.62 3.98 -12.57
N ASP A 141 15.86 4.44 -12.61
CA ASP A 141 17.04 3.57 -12.60
C ASP A 141 17.47 3.23 -11.16
N THR A 142 18.53 2.43 -11.04
CA THR A 142 19.10 2.05 -9.74
C THR A 142 19.65 3.27 -8.99
N SER A 143 20.21 4.25 -9.71
CA SER A 143 20.77 5.44 -9.09
C SER A 143 19.68 6.36 -8.51
N GLY A 144 18.57 6.54 -9.23
CA GLY A 144 17.34 7.22 -8.83
C GLY A 144 16.73 6.60 -7.58
N THR A 145 16.73 5.26 -7.51
CA THR A 145 16.22 4.52 -6.36
C THR A 145 17.11 4.68 -5.12
N VAL A 146 18.42 4.42 -5.25
CA VAL A 146 19.34 4.37 -4.10
C VAL A 146 19.71 5.76 -3.55
N GLN A 147 19.71 6.79 -4.41
CA GLN A 147 20.12 8.14 -4.03
C GLN A 147 18.98 9.06 -3.56
N GLY A 148 17.75 8.54 -3.47
CA GLY A 148 16.59 9.28 -2.97
C GLY A 148 15.87 10.17 -3.97
N GLY A 149 16.23 10.08 -5.26
CA GLY A 149 15.44 10.70 -6.32
C GLY A 149 14.02 10.12 -6.36
N LEU A 150 13.90 8.81 -6.18
CA LEU A 150 12.61 8.14 -6.20
C LEU A 150 11.75 8.49 -4.96
N ASP A 151 12.36 8.57 -3.77
CA ASP A 151 11.67 9.05 -2.56
C ASP A 151 11.12 10.47 -2.76
N PHE A 152 11.86 11.35 -3.44
CA PHE A 152 11.39 12.71 -3.75
C PHE A 152 10.16 12.69 -4.67
N VAL A 153 10.22 11.91 -5.75
CA VAL A 153 9.09 11.78 -6.70
C VAL A 153 7.85 11.23 -5.98
N ALA A 154 8.01 10.15 -5.23
CA ALA A 154 6.91 9.55 -4.48
C ALA A 154 6.32 10.50 -3.43
N ARG A 155 7.15 11.30 -2.75
CA ARG A 155 6.71 12.18 -1.66
C ARG A 155 6.02 13.45 -2.13
N PHE A 156 6.49 14.05 -3.23
CA PHE A 156 6.07 15.40 -3.62
C PHE A 156 5.41 15.49 -4.99
N LEU A 157 5.58 14.49 -5.86
CA LEU A 157 5.02 14.48 -7.21
C LEU A 157 3.93 13.43 -7.38
N HIS A 158 3.73 12.54 -6.42
CA HIS A 158 2.57 11.65 -6.38
C HIS A 158 1.29 12.43 -6.03
N PRO A 159 0.12 12.16 -6.66
CA PRO A 159 -0.16 11.14 -7.69
C PRO A 159 0.15 11.56 -9.14
N ALA A 160 0.54 12.80 -9.39
CA ALA A 160 0.83 13.31 -10.74
C ALA A 160 1.97 12.55 -11.46
N ALA A 161 2.88 11.93 -10.69
CA ALA A 161 3.96 11.06 -11.14
C ALA A 161 3.66 9.58 -10.85
N ARG A 162 3.50 8.76 -11.90
CA ARG A 162 3.40 7.29 -11.79
C ARG A 162 4.80 6.68 -11.80
N VAL A 163 5.13 5.85 -10.82
CA VAL A 163 6.46 5.24 -10.73
C VAL A 163 6.48 3.88 -11.44
N LYS A 164 7.51 3.67 -12.28
CA LYS A 164 7.86 2.36 -12.85
C LYS A 164 9.27 2.01 -12.45
N VAL A 165 9.44 0.82 -11.87
CA VAL A 165 10.76 0.29 -11.55
C VAL A 165 11.01 -0.90 -12.48
N PRO A 166 11.95 -0.78 -13.44
CA PRO A 166 12.31 -1.87 -14.33
C PRO A 166 12.77 -3.11 -13.55
N ALA A 167 12.48 -4.31 -14.08
CA ALA A 167 12.88 -5.56 -13.45
C ALA A 167 14.40 -5.66 -13.23
N ILE A 168 15.20 -5.13 -14.15
CA ILE A 168 16.67 -5.10 -14.01
C ILE A 168 17.13 -4.30 -12.79
N VAL A 169 16.44 -3.20 -12.44
CA VAL A 169 16.75 -2.39 -11.24
C VAL A 169 16.46 -3.20 -9.97
N HIS A 170 15.34 -3.93 -9.94
CA HIS A 170 15.07 -4.87 -8.85
C HIS A 170 16.14 -5.95 -8.72
N MET A 171 16.58 -6.52 -9.84
CA MET A 171 17.64 -7.53 -9.85
C MET A 171 18.97 -6.97 -9.35
N GLU A 172 19.34 -5.74 -9.73
CA GLU A 172 20.54 -5.08 -9.22
C GLU A 172 20.49 -4.87 -7.70
N ILE A 173 19.33 -4.44 -7.17
CA ILE A 173 19.12 -4.31 -5.73
C ILE A 173 19.24 -5.65 -5.01
N ILE A 174 18.59 -6.70 -5.53
CA ILE A 174 18.71 -8.06 -4.97
C ILE A 174 20.15 -8.57 -5.02
N ASN A 175 20.89 -8.26 -6.09
CA ASN A 175 22.30 -8.62 -6.22
C ASN A 175 23.19 -7.88 -5.20
N PHE A 176 22.88 -6.63 -4.83
CA PHE A 176 23.54 -5.98 -3.69
C PHE A 176 23.24 -6.72 -2.38
N CYS A 177 21.98 -7.11 -2.14
CA CYS A 177 21.59 -7.87 -0.94
C CYS A 177 22.31 -9.23 -0.86
N HIS A 178 22.38 -9.96 -1.98
CA HIS A 178 23.05 -11.26 -2.04
C HIS A 178 24.55 -11.13 -1.74
N ARG A 179 25.23 -10.17 -2.40
CA ARG A 179 26.65 -9.90 -2.15
C ARG A 179 26.93 -9.51 -0.71
N PHE A 180 26.08 -8.66 -0.13
CA PHE A 180 26.18 -8.31 1.29
C PHE A 180 26.10 -9.55 2.19
N LEU A 181 25.08 -10.39 2.02
CA LEU A 181 24.88 -11.58 2.85
C LEU A 181 26.01 -12.60 2.68
N ASP A 182 26.49 -12.81 1.46
CA ASP A 182 27.62 -13.71 1.17
C ASP A 182 28.91 -13.19 1.81
N ASN A 183 29.22 -11.90 1.62
CA ASN A 183 30.40 -11.27 2.21
C ASN A 183 30.34 -11.27 3.75
N ARG A 184 29.14 -11.16 4.35
CA ARG A 184 28.92 -11.22 5.80
C ARG A 184 29.16 -12.63 6.36
N ARG A 185 28.82 -13.68 5.60
CA ARG A 185 28.99 -15.10 5.98
C ARG A 185 30.38 -15.64 5.67
N GLY A 186 31.13 -14.98 4.78
CA GLY A 186 32.46 -15.40 4.36
C GLY A 186 33.49 -15.45 5.49
N ALA A 187 34.44 -16.38 5.40
CA ALA A 187 35.52 -16.54 6.39
C ALA A 187 36.51 -15.37 6.40
N ARG A 188 36.65 -14.63 5.28
CA ARG A 188 37.49 -13.44 5.17
C ARG A 188 36.64 -12.24 4.77
N ILE A 189 36.48 -11.30 5.69
CA ILE A 189 35.64 -10.12 5.49
C ILE A 189 36.47 -9.01 4.84
N ARG A 190 35.98 -8.47 3.72
CA ARG A 190 36.50 -7.25 3.11
C ARG A 190 35.65 -6.08 3.60
N SER A 191 36.04 -5.46 4.71
CA SER A 191 35.21 -4.50 5.45
C SER A 191 34.56 -3.40 4.61
N ALA A 192 35.29 -2.78 3.68
CA ALA A 192 34.70 -1.73 2.85
C ALA A 192 33.79 -2.23 1.73
N ASP A 193 34.06 -3.41 1.17
CA ASP A 193 33.14 -4.02 0.20
C ASP A 193 31.83 -4.39 0.90
N LEU A 194 31.94 -4.98 2.09
CA LEU A 194 30.79 -5.30 2.93
C LEU A 194 29.99 -4.05 3.28
N LEU A 195 30.64 -2.95 3.68
CA LEU A 195 29.96 -1.71 4.05
C LEU A 195 29.26 -1.06 2.85
N VAL A 196 29.90 -1.01 1.68
CA VAL A 196 29.28 -0.50 0.45
C VAL A 196 28.08 -1.35 0.06
N ASP A 197 28.23 -2.67 0.03
CA ASP A 197 27.13 -3.59 -0.31
C ASP A 197 25.98 -3.47 0.70
N HIS A 198 26.27 -3.28 1.99
CA HIS A 198 25.25 -3.07 3.02
C HIS A 198 24.47 -1.77 2.78
N LEU A 199 25.17 -0.65 2.59
CA LEU A 199 24.54 0.66 2.38
C LEU A 199 23.70 0.70 1.09
N MET A 200 24.20 0.11 0.00
CA MET A 200 23.48 0.07 -1.28
C MET A 200 22.29 -0.89 -1.24
N SER A 201 22.45 -2.07 -0.62
CA SER A 201 21.36 -3.05 -0.49
C SER A 201 20.20 -2.50 0.33
N GLN A 202 20.49 -1.96 1.52
CA GLN A 202 19.46 -1.42 2.40
C GLN A 202 18.86 -0.13 1.84
N GLY A 203 19.70 0.75 1.25
CA GLY A 203 19.22 1.97 0.60
C GLY A 203 18.24 1.69 -0.55
N GLY A 204 18.49 0.67 -1.37
CA GLY A 204 17.58 0.28 -2.47
C GLY A 204 16.36 -0.50 -1.98
N GLN A 205 16.58 -1.56 -1.20
CA GLN A 205 15.50 -2.47 -0.76
C GLN A 205 14.49 -1.76 0.14
N ARG A 206 14.95 -0.88 1.04
CA ARG A 206 14.07 -0.15 1.96
C ARG A 206 13.21 0.88 1.24
N VAL A 207 13.73 1.55 0.21
CA VAL A 207 12.94 2.47 -0.62
C VAL A 207 11.83 1.70 -1.33
N LEU A 208 12.17 0.59 -2.00
CA LEU A 208 11.17 -0.23 -2.68
C LEU A 208 10.10 -0.76 -1.72
N LEU A 209 10.50 -1.31 -0.57
CA LEU A 209 9.54 -1.80 0.45
C LEU A 209 8.69 -0.66 1.01
N ARG A 210 9.27 0.50 1.33
CA ARG A 210 8.53 1.66 1.86
C ARG A 210 7.52 2.17 0.86
N LEU A 211 7.89 2.28 -0.40
CA LEU A 211 7.00 2.75 -1.46
C LEU A 211 5.92 1.72 -1.81
N GLU A 212 6.21 0.43 -1.68
CA GLU A 212 5.21 -0.64 -1.81
C GLU A 212 4.22 -0.67 -0.63
N LEU A 213 4.66 -0.25 0.56
CA LEU A 213 3.84 -0.17 1.77
C LEU A 213 3.09 1.15 1.94
N HIS A 214 3.50 2.24 1.28
CA HIS A 214 2.74 3.49 1.25
C HIS A 214 1.56 3.37 0.28
N GLU A 215 0.36 3.62 0.80
CA GLU A 215 -0.93 3.44 0.11
C GLU A 215 -1.03 4.25 -1.19
N ASP A 216 -0.34 5.39 -1.26
CA ASP A 216 -0.46 6.30 -2.39
C ASP A 216 0.44 5.88 -3.57
N THR A 217 1.73 5.55 -3.38
CA THR A 217 2.67 5.43 -4.51
C THR A 217 2.52 4.14 -5.32
N GLU A 218 1.99 4.19 -6.54
CA GLU A 218 1.97 3.03 -7.45
C GLU A 218 3.37 2.71 -7.98
N ILE A 219 3.95 1.55 -7.60
CA ILE A 219 5.10 0.95 -8.28
C ILE A 219 4.60 -0.20 -9.16
N GLU A 220 4.65 -0.03 -10.48
CA GLU A 220 4.56 -1.20 -11.37
C GLU A 220 5.95 -1.81 -11.58
N ARG A 221 5.98 -3.14 -11.43
CA ARG A 221 7.11 -3.97 -11.85
C ARG A 221 6.82 -4.49 -13.24
N THR A 222 7.67 -4.15 -14.21
CA THR A 222 7.53 -4.68 -15.58
C THR A 222 7.76 -6.20 -15.56
N PHE A 223 6.80 -6.98 -16.06
CA PHE A 223 6.95 -8.43 -16.17
C PHE A 223 8.02 -8.78 -17.21
N LEU A 224 8.93 -9.70 -16.86
CA LEU A 224 9.94 -10.30 -17.74
C LEU A 224 9.34 -11.22 -18.84
N LEU A 225 8.05 -11.09 -19.17
CA LEU A 225 7.32 -11.93 -20.13
C LEU A 225 7.73 -11.55 -21.56
N GLY A 226 8.94 -11.98 -21.93
CA GLY A 226 9.59 -11.69 -23.21
C GLY A 226 11.09 -11.46 -23.11
N ASP A 227 11.68 -11.58 -21.92
CA ASP A 227 13.04 -11.12 -21.70
C ASP A 227 14.12 -12.16 -22.13
N PRO A 228 15.06 -11.80 -23.03
CA PRO A 228 16.26 -12.61 -23.32
C PRO A 228 17.15 -12.91 -22.09
N LEU A 229 16.88 -12.31 -20.92
CA LEU A 229 17.59 -12.55 -19.68
C LEU A 229 17.35 -13.93 -19.03
N ARG A 230 16.40 -14.75 -19.51
CA ARG A 230 16.29 -16.14 -19.01
C ARG A 230 17.55 -16.96 -19.28
N SER A 231 18.29 -16.63 -20.34
CA SER A 231 19.56 -17.30 -20.71
C SER A 231 20.81 -16.58 -20.20
N ALA A 232 20.79 -15.25 -20.01
CA ALA A 232 21.97 -14.51 -19.54
C ALA A 232 22.35 -14.74 -18.06
N PHE A 233 21.39 -15.21 -17.24
CA PHE A 233 21.59 -15.43 -15.80
C PHE A 233 21.46 -16.89 -15.37
N GLN A 234 21.21 -17.82 -16.29
CA GLN A 234 21.47 -19.23 -16.03
C GLN A 234 22.97 -19.45 -16.20
N GLN A 235 23.62 -20.12 -15.25
CA GLN A 235 25.01 -20.57 -15.43
C GLN A 235 25.03 -21.57 -16.59
N ASP A 236 25.28 -21.08 -17.80
CA ASP A 236 25.52 -21.94 -18.94
C ASP A 236 26.88 -22.61 -18.75
N LYS A 237 26.91 -23.94 -18.87
CA LYS A 237 28.13 -24.75 -18.70
C LYS A 237 29.06 -24.68 -19.91
N ASP A 238 28.86 -23.71 -20.79
CA ASP A 238 29.60 -23.57 -22.03
C ASP A 238 30.93 -22.82 -21.77
N PRO A 239 32.10 -23.44 -21.99
CA PRO A 239 33.40 -22.83 -21.69
C PRO A 239 33.70 -21.57 -22.52
N GLU A 240 33.15 -21.40 -23.73
CA GLU A 240 33.37 -20.19 -24.55
C GLU A 240 32.73 -18.92 -23.95
N ILE A 241 31.58 -19.04 -23.27
CA ILE A 241 30.87 -17.89 -22.66
C ILE A 241 31.58 -17.42 -21.38
N ASN A 242 32.21 -18.34 -20.65
CA ASN A 242 33.06 -18.00 -19.50
C ASN A 242 34.35 -17.29 -19.93
N ASP A 243 34.93 -17.67 -21.08
CA ASP A 243 36.08 -16.97 -21.67
C ASP A 243 35.73 -15.56 -22.17
N LEU A 244 34.47 -15.32 -22.57
CA LEU A 244 33.93 -14.01 -22.93
C LEU A 244 33.57 -13.12 -21.72
N ASN A 245 33.64 -13.65 -20.49
CA ASN A 245 33.41 -12.93 -19.23
C ASN A 245 32.04 -12.21 -19.14
N LEU A 246 31.00 -12.78 -19.79
CA LEU A 246 29.63 -12.25 -19.86
C LEU A 246 28.82 -12.40 -18.56
N THR A 247 29.39 -13.02 -17.51
CA THR A 247 28.79 -13.16 -16.18
C THR A 247 28.75 -11.84 -15.39
N VAL A 248 29.46 -10.82 -15.87
CA VAL A 248 29.31 -9.44 -15.39
C VAL A 248 28.28 -8.77 -16.30
N ALA A 249 27.12 -8.40 -15.77
CA ALA A 249 26.18 -7.56 -16.50
C ALA A 249 26.95 -6.35 -17.05
N ILE A 250 27.11 -6.28 -18.38
CA ILE A 250 27.77 -5.15 -19.02
C ILE A 250 26.90 -3.95 -18.66
N GLN A 251 27.44 -2.97 -17.93
CA GLN A 251 26.69 -1.83 -17.40
C GLN A 251 25.85 -1.13 -18.49
N SER A 252 26.40 -1.02 -19.70
CA SER A 252 25.69 -0.47 -20.86
C SER A 252 24.48 -1.29 -21.33
N TYR A 253 24.44 -2.59 -21.04
CA TYR A 253 23.31 -3.47 -21.35
C TYR A 253 22.18 -3.30 -20.34
N ALA A 254 22.49 -3.12 -19.04
CA ALA A 254 21.49 -2.78 -18.03
C ALA A 254 20.85 -1.41 -18.32
N ASP A 255 21.66 -0.41 -18.67
CA ASP A 255 21.19 0.91 -19.12
C ASP A 255 20.25 0.80 -20.32
N ARG A 256 20.59 -0.05 -21.30
CA ARG A 256 19.73 -0.29 -22.48
C ARG A 256 18.38 -0.92 -22.11
N LEU A 257 18.35 -1.87 -21.17
CA LEU A 257 17.10 -2.50 -20.72
C LEU A 257 16.19 -1.51 -19.99
N ILE A 258 16.77 -0.61 -19.20
CA ILE A 258 16.03 0.48 -18.55
C ILE A 258 15.39 1.39 -19.60
N LEU A 259 16.14 1.76 -20.64
CA LEU A 259 15.64 2.57 -21.75
C LEU A 259 14.54 1.86 -22.56
N GLU A 260 14.71 0.57 -22.84
CA GLU A 260 13.68 -0.23 -23.51
C GLU A 260 12.39 -0.29 -22.70
N THR A 261 12.48 -0.42 -21.38
CA THR A 261 11.32 -0.36 -20.48
C THR A 261 10.61 0.99 -20.61
N ALA A 262 11.35 2.09 -20.58
CA ALA A 262 10.79 3.43 -20.76
C ALA A 262 10.15 3.62 -22.15
N ARG A 263 10.79 3.08 -23.20
CA ARG A 263 10.30 3.14 -24.57
C ARG A 263 9.02 2.33 -24.78
N GLN A 264 8.95 1.12 -24.21
CA GLN A 264 7.74 0.30 -24.24
C GLN A 264 6.57 1.03 -23.60
N HIS A 265 6.78 1.64 -22.43
CA HIS A 265 5.74 2.44 -21.79
C HIS A 265 5.37 3.67 -22.61
N GLN A 266 6.33 4.35 -23.25
CA GLN A 266 6.04 5.48 -24.12
C GLN A 266 5.18 5.07 -25.32
N ALA A 267 5.42 3.89 -25.90
CA ALA A 267 4.63 3.36 -27.02
C ALA A 267 3.21 2.91 -26.61
N GLN A 268 3.02 2.47 -25.37
CA GLN A 268 1.72 2.04 -24.84
C GLN A 268 0.89 3.19 -24.24
N SER A 269 1.50 4.35 -24.01
CA SER A 269 0.87 5.49 -23.34
C SER A 269 -0.05 6.28 -24.27
N ASN A 270 -1.10 6.88 -23.70
CA ASN A 270 -2.03 7.75 -24.42
C ASN A 270 -1.34 8.98 -25.01
N HIS A 271 -1.93 9.55 -26.06
CA HIS A 271 -1.43 10.77 -26.70
C HIS A 271 -1.40 11.94 -25.69
N GLY A 272 -0.20 12.43 -25.35
CA GLY A 272 0.01 13.52 -24.40
C GLY A 272 0.49 13.10 -23.00
N HIS A 273 0.47 11.81 -22.67
CA HIS A 273 1.09 11.26 -21.46
C HIS A 273 2.62 11.28 -21.61
N LYS A 274 3.32 11.84 -20.63
CA LYS A 274 4.78 11.97 -20.70
C LYS A 274 5.45 10.78 -20.02
N VAL A 275 6.47 10.22 -20.65
CA VAL A 275 7.37 9.26 -20.01
C VAL A 275 8.71 9.94 -19.80
N GLN A 276 9.20 9.88 -18.56
CA GLN A 276 10.46 10.48 -18.16
C GLN A 276 11.34 9.47 -17.43
N LEU A 277 12.65 9.56 -17.62
CA LEU A 277 13.64 8.67 -16.99
C LEU A 277 14.31 9.37 -15.81
N LEU A 278 14.03 8.95 -14.59
CA LEU A 278 14.70 9.43 -13.39
C LEU A 278 16.07 8.77 -13.25
N THR A 279 17.13 9.58 -13.32
CA THR A 279 18.52 9.11 -13.19
C THR A 279 19.44 10.19 -12.66
N SER A 280 20.50 9.78 -11.97
CA SER A 280 21.67 10.62 -11.64
C SER A 280 22.88 10.32 -12.52
N ASP A 281 22.78 9.33 -13.40
CA ASP A 281 23.84 8.96 -14.33
C ASP A 281 23.78 9.83 -15.58
N GLN A 282 24.84 10.61 -15.80
CA GLN A 282 24.94 11.51 -16.94
C GLN A 282 24.99 10.76 -18.28
N GLY A 283 25.58 9.56 -18.31
CA GLY A 283 25.62 8.70 -19.50
C GLY A 283 24.22 8.25 -19.89
N LEU A 284 23.48 7.68 -18.94
CA LEU A 284 22.11 7.23 -19.15
C LEU A 284 21.17 8.39 -19.52
N ALA A 285 21.30 9.55 -18.87
CA ALA A 285 20.51 10.74 -19.22
C ALA A 285 20.74 11.20 -20.67
N ARG A 286 22.00 11.17 -21.15
CA ARG A 286 22.33 11.49 -22.55
C ARG A 286 21.77 10.47 -23.54
N MET A 287 21.82 9.19 -23.19
CA MET A 287 21.21 8.13 -24.01
C MET A 287 19.69 8.30 -24.09
N ALA A 288 19.02 8.60 -22.98
CA ALA A 288 17.58 8.87 -22.95
C ALA A 288 17.21 10.01 -23.90
N LEU A 289 17.93 11.14 -23.84
CA LEU A 289 17.72 12.28 -24.74
C LEU A 289 17.91 11.90 -26.21
N ALA A 290 18.93 11.11 -26.54
CA ALA A 290 19.18 10.64 -27.91
C ALA A 290 18.05 9.74 -28.44
N GLU A 291 17.36 9.03 -27.56
CA GLU A 291 16.24 8.14 -27.88
C GLU A 291 14.87 8.81 -27.78
N GLY A 292 14.82 10.12 -27.52
CA GLY A 292 13.58 10.89 -27.44
C GLY A 292 12.80 10.69 -26.13
N ILE A 293 13.46 10.21 -25.08
CA ILE A 293 12.91 10.07 -23.72
C ILE A 293 13.47 11.20 -22.87
N MET A 294 12.60 11.97 -22.22
CA MET A 294 13.02 13.12 -21.42
C MET A 294 13.62 12.64 -20.08
N PRO A 295 14.88 12.95 -19.73
CA PRO A 295 15.42 12.60 -18.44
C PRO A 295 14.90 13.54 -17.34
N LEU A 296 14.54 12.97 -16.20
CA LEU A 296 14.48 13.65 -14.91
C LEU A 296 15.85 13.54 -14.25
N PHE A 297 16.79 14.33 -14.76
CA PHE A 297 18.16 14.29 -14.26
C PHE A 297 18.27 15.04 -12.93
N PHE A 298 18.89 14.40 -11.95
CA PHE A 298 19.26 15.05 -10.69
C PHE A 298 20.71 14.78 -10.35
N SER A 299 21.36 15.77 -9.74
CA SER A 299 22.71 15.61 -9.22
C SER A 299 22.66 14.89 -7.87
N ALA A 300 23.37 13.78 -7.78
CA ALA A 300 23.63 13.08 -6.52
C ALA A 300 24.18 14.07 -5.47
N VAL A 301 23.75 13.94 -4.21
CA VAL A 301 24.31 14.76 -3.13
C VAL A 301 25.77 14.40 -2.92
N VAL A 302 26.64 15.39 -3.09
CA VAL A 302 28.07 15.25 -2.89
C VAL A 302 28.37 15.39 -1.39
N PRO A 303 29.27 14.59 -0.78
CA PRO A 303 29.56 14.67 0.65
C PRO A 303 29.92 16.09 1.13
N GLU A 304 30.64 16.86 0.33
CA GLU A 304 31.04 18.24 0.61
C GLU A 304 29.85 19.17 0.78
N ASP A 305 28.72 18.86 0.14
CA ASP A 305 27.48 19.62 0.25
C ASP A 305 26.67 19.27 1.51
N LEU A 306 27.05 18.24 2.27
CA LEU A 306 26.30 17.78 3.44
C LEU A 306 27.09 17.91 4.74
N PHE A 307 28.31 17.40 4.79
CA PHE A 307 29.09 17.35 6.02
C PHE A 307 29.47 18.75 6.50
N GLY A 308 29.48 18.94 7.83
CA GLY A 308 29.69 20.24 8.47
C GLY A 308 28.47 21.18 8.45
N LYS A 309 27.34 20.74 7.88
CA LYS A 309 26.09 21.51 7.90
C LYS A 309 25.17 21.08 9.04
N ARG A 310 24.08 21.83 9.19
CA ARG A 310 22.96 21.54 10.08
C ARG A 310 21.73 21.27 9.22
N LEU A 311 21.08 20.13 9.43
CA LEU A 311 19.80 19.79 8.81
C LEU A 311 18.68 19.89 9.84
N THR A 312 17.50 20.34 9.43
CA THR A 312 16.32 20.47 10.28
C THR A 312 15.29 19.42 9.90
N GLY A 313 14.58 18.86 10.89
CA GLY A 313 13.45 17.95 10.68
C GLY A 313 12.20 18.64 10.12
N ALA A 314 12.13 19.96 10.20
CA ALA A 314 11.05 20.76 9.63
C ALA A 314 11.58 21.58 8.45
N THR A 315 11.05 21.34 7.25
CA THR A 315 11.44 21.98 5.99
C THR A 315 10.21 22.54 5.27
N LEU A 316 10.40 23.18 4.11
CA LEU A 316 9.30 23.63 3.26
C LEU A 316 9.08 22.65 2.12
N ASN A 317 7.82 22.34 1.83
CA ASN A 317 7.44 21.63 0.63
C ASN A 317 7.87 22.45 -0.61
N PRO A 318 8.59 21.84 -1.56
CA PRO A 318 9.20 22.56 -2.67
C PRO A 318 8.21 23.17 -3.66
N PHE A 319 6.94 22.73 -3.66
CA PHE A 319 5.94 23.15 -4.65
C PHE A 319 4.87 24.07 -4.06
N ASN A 320 4.33 23.73 -2.88
CA ASN A 320 3.26 24.53 -2.26
C ASN A 320 3.74 25.44 -1.11
N GLY A 321 5.00 25.33 -0.70
CA GLY A 321 5.58 26.14 0.38
C GLY A 321 5.04 25.82 1.77
N GLY A 322 4.20 24.79 1.92
CA GLY A 322 3.70 24.32 3.22
C GLY A 322 4.80 23.69 4.07
N LEU A 323 4.55 23.54 5.37
CA LEU A 323 5.49 22.88 6.28
C LEU A 323 5.57 21.38 5.95
N HIS A 324 6.79 20.89 5.75
CA HIS A 324 7.10 19.48 5.59
C HIS A 324 7.87 18.97 6.81
N GLU A 325 7.24 18.08 7.57
CA GLU A 325 7.77 17.52 8.81
C GLU A 325 8.34 16.11 8.58
N VAL A 326 9.59 15.90 8.98
CA VAL A 326 10.28 14.60 8.95
C VAL A 326 10.52 14.17 10.38
N ALA A 327 9.94 13.05 10.80
CA ALA A 327 10.15 12.51 12.15
C ALA A 327 11.62 12.10 12.38
N LEU A 328 12.12 12.28 13.61
CA LEU A 328 13.47 11.84 13.98
C LEU A 328 13.60 10.32 13.89
N THR A 329 12.52 9.60 14.18
CA THR A 329 12.46 8.13 14.05
C THR A 329 12.73 7.68 12.62
N SER A 330 12.28 8.43 11.60
CA SER A 330 12.57 8.11 10.18
C SER A 330 14.07 8.12 9.88
N LEU A 331 14.80 9.12 10.40
CA LEU A 331 16.26 9.22 10.27
C LEU A 331 16.96 8.07 10.99
N VAL A 332 16.56 7.81 12.24
CA VAL A 332 17.13 6.75 13.08
C VAL A 332 16.93 5.37 12.46
N TRP A 333 15.73 5.08 11.95
CA TRP A 333 15.42 3.82 11.28
C TRP A 333 16.22 3.61 10.00
N GLU A 334 16.37 4.67 9.20
CA GLU A 334 17.14 4.61 7.95
C GLU A 334 18.62 4.29 8.23
N PHE A 335 19.22 4.89 9.25
CA PHE A 335 20.60 4.58 9.62
C PHE A 335 20.76 3.24 10.35
N ALA A 336 19.78 2.84 11.18
CA ALA A 336 19.80 1.55 11.87
C ALA A 336 19.73 0.39 10.88
N THR A 337 18.99 0.55 9.79
CA THR A 337 18.98 -0.43 8.70
C THR A 337 20.24 -0.35 7.85
N ALA A 338 20.66 0.84 7.43
CA ALA A 338 21.83 1.02 6.56
C ALA A 338 23.17 0.56 7.16
N PHE A 339 23.35 0.69 8.48
CA PHE A 339 24.54 0.23 9.18
C PHE A 339 24.32 -1.04 10.02
N GLY A 340 23.07 -1.45 10.25
CA GLY A 340 22.70 -2.58 11.09
C GLY A 340 22.40 -2.19 12.54
N THR A 341 23.04 -1.15 13.08
CA THR A 341 22.75 -0.64 14.44
C THR A 341 23.01 0.86 14.55
N VAL A 342 22.12 1.54 15.29
CA VAL A 342 22.22 2.94 15.72
C VAL A 342 22.24 3.01 17.25
N ARG A 343 22.96 3.99 17.79
CA ARG A 343 22.87 4.39 19.18
C ARG A 343 22.68 5.90 19.31
N LEU A 344 21.74 6.30 20.16
CA LEU A 344 21.60 7.67 20.65
C LEU A 344 22.08 7.71 22.10
N THR A 345 22.95 8.66 22.44
CA THR A 345 23.53 8.78 23.78
C THR A 345 23.48 10.22 24.27
N THR A 346 23.14 10.46 25.54
CA THR A 346 23.21 11.80 26.16
C THR A 346 24.65 12.32 26.20
N THR A 347 24.85 13.66 26.33
CA THR A 347 26.21 14.22 26.37
C THR A 347 27.04 13.71 27.56
N ASP A 348 26.38 13.37 28.67
CA ASP A 348 27.02 12.80 29.86
C ASP A 348 27.27 11.29 29.78
N LYS A 349 26.87 10.65 28.67
CA LYS A 349 27.03 9.22 28.38
C LYS A 349 26.35 8.27 29.37
N LYS A 350 25.41 8.76 30.19
CA LYS A 350 24.73 7.93 31.19
C LYS A 350 23.52 7.20 30.63
N ASP A 351 22.74 7.86 29.79
CA ASP A 351 21.57 7.26 29.17
C ASP A 351 21.84 7.00 27.68
N ALA A 352 21.42 5.81 27.21
CA ALA A 352 21.57 5.42 25.83
C ALA A 352 20.40 4.55 25.36
N ILE A 353 20.05 4.71 24.09
CA ILE A 353 19.10 3.84 23.37
C ILE A 353 19.85 3.22 22.20
N VAL A 354 19.73 1.90 22.04
CA VAL A 354 20.30 1.17 20.91
C VAL A 354 19.18 0.58 20.07
N ILE A 355 19.19 0.86 18.76
CA ILE A 355 18.22 0.35 17.80
C ILE A 355 18.96 -0.45 16.75
N SER A 356 18.60 -1.72 16.58
CA SER A 356 19.31 -2.69 15.76
C SER A 356 18.36 -3.33 14.75
N ALA A 357 18.77 -3.31 13.48
CA ALA A 357 18.16 -4.09 12.41
C ALA A 357 18.76 -5.49 12.30
N ILE A 358 20.06 -5.61 12.54
CA ILE A 358 20.82 -6.87 12.44
C ILE A 358 21.78 -6.96 13.62
N GLY A 359 21.90 -8.14 14.24
CA GLY A 359 22.85 -8.39 15.33
C GLY A 359 22.91 -9.85 15.73
N GLU A 360 24.00 -10.24 16.39
CA GLU A 360 24.19 -11.61 16.87
C GLU A 360 23.09 -12.01 17.89
N GLY A 361 22.32 -13.05 17.56
CA GLY A 361 21.21 -13.53 18.40
C GLY A 361 19.88 -12.79 18.23
N LEU A 362 19.77 -11.82 17.31
CA LEU A 362 18.50 -11.19 16.93
C LEU A 362 17.81 -12.01 15.84
N SER A 363 16.59 -12.48 16.09
CA SER A 363 15.83 -13.23 15.09
C SER A 363 15.17 -12.30 14.09
N TRP A 364 15.26 -12.67 12.81
CA TRP A 364 14.56 -11.97 11.73
C TRP A 364 13.36 -12.79 11.26
N ALA A 365 12.22 -12.13 11.04
CA ALA A 365 11.00 -12.74 10.54
C ALA A 365 10.28 -11.85 9.52
N PRO A 366 9.60 -12.42 8.50
CA PRO A 366 8.97 -11.64 7.43
C PRO A 366 8.00 -10.54 7.90
N TYR A 367 7.23 -10.79 8.96
CA TYR A 367 6.30 -9.80 9.51
C TYR A 367 7.00 -8.54 10.06
N GLN A 368 8.28 -8.64 10.44
CA GLN A 368 9.05 -7.49 10.90
C GLN A 368 9.29 -6.48 9.77
N SER A 369 9.37 -6.94 8.52
CA SER A 369 9.53 -6.04 7.36
C SER A 369 8.23 -5.32 6.99
N HIS A 370 7.08 -6.00 7.10
CA HIS A 370 5.77 -5.40 6.80
C HIS A 370 5.37 -4.30 7.78
N ALA A 371 5.78 -4.41 9.05
CA ALA A 371 5.48 -3.43 10.10
C ALA A 371 6.66 -2.50 10.45
N ASP A 372 7.72 -2.51 9.62
CA ASP A 372 8.99 -1.77 9.81
C ASP A 372 9.55 -1.87 11.26
N LEU A 373 9.51 -3.07 11.83
CA LEU A 373 9.90 -3.35 13.21
C LEU A 373 11.42 -3.52 13.34
N LEU A 374 12.02 -2.79 14.29
CA LEU A 374 13.42 -2.95 14.69
C LEU A 374 13.55 -3.33 16.16
N TRP A 375 14.70 -3.92 16.52
CA TRP A 375 15.01 -4.29 17.91
C TRP A 375 15.52 -3.07 18.67
N CYS A 376 14.85 -2.69 19.74
CA CYS A 376 15.22 -1.58 20.61
C CYS A 376 15.67 -2.10 21.98
N ASP A 377 16.83 -1.65 22.45
CA ASP A 377 17.34 -1.86 23.80
C ASP A 377 17.32 -0.52 24.55
N ASP A 378 16.53 -0.48 25.62
CA ASP A 378 16.32 0.64 26.52
C ASP A 378 16.92 0.40 27.92
N SER A 379 17.72 -0.66 28.10
CA SER A 379 18.22 -1.06 29.43
C SER A 379 19.11 -0.01 30.12
N ASN A 380 19.72 0.89 29.34
CA ASN A 380 20.53 2.01 29.84
C ASN A 380 19.72 3.31 29.96
N LEU A 381 18.40 3.30 29.80
CA LEU A 381 17.55 4.46 30.12
C LEU A 381 17.22 4.46 31.61
N SER A 382 17.43 5.60 32.26
CA SER A 382 17.03 5.79 33.65
C SER A 382 15.53 5.58 33.87
N ALA A 383 15.20 4.89 34.97
CA ALA A 383 13.82 4.54 35.32
C ALA A 383 12.92 5.78 35.43
N ARG A 384 11.65 5.61 35.00
CA ARG A 384 10.61 6.64 35.03
C ARG A 384 10.51 7.25 36.44
N PRO A 385 10.57 8.58 36.62
CA PRO A 385 10.12 9.16 37.88
C PRO A 385 8.64 8.78 38.04
N ALA A 386 8.30 8.16 39.17
CA ALA A 386 6.95 7.70 39.45
C ALA A 386 6.01 8.90 39.62
N THR A 387 5.47 9.43 38.53
CA THR A 387 4.25 10.22 38.56
C THR A 387 3.07 9.26 38.51
N SER A 388 2.38 9.19 39.65
CA SER A 388 1.06 8.61 39.81
C SER A 388 0.11 9.28 38.84
N ASP A 389 -0.31 8.57 37.79
CA ASP A 389 -1.64 8.71 37.22
C ASP A 389 -2.10 7.41 36.58
N GLN A 390 -3.41 7.23 36.63
CA GLN A 390 -4.11 5.97 36.80
C GLN A 390 -4.19 5.08 35.56
N ILE A 391 -4.45 3.82 35.87
CA ILE A 391 -4.70 2.65 35.04
C ILE A 391 -5.77 2.91 33.98
N GLU A 392 -5.43 2.76 32.70
CA GLU A 392 -6.35 2.22 31.68
C GLU A 392 -5.74 0.92 31.13
N GLN A 393 -6.14 -0.19 31.76
CA GLN A 393 -5.89 -1.53 31.27
C GLN A 393 -6.77 -1.81 30.06
N ARG A 394 -6.18 -1.84 28.86
CA ARG A 394 -6.72 -2.62 27.75
C ARG A 394 -6.65 -4.12 28.10
N PRO A 395 -7.73 -4.90 27.95
CA PRO A 395 -7.70 -6.32 28.25
C PRO A 395 -6.88 -7.08 27.19
N LYS A 396 -5.93 -7.88 27.67
CA LYS A 396 -5.22 -8.88 26.87
C LYS A 396 -6.16 -10.04 26.56
N SER A 397 -6.40 -10.30 25.28
CA SER A 397 -7.05 -11.52 24.80
C SER A 397 -6.19 -12.73 25.16
N ALA A 398 -6.66 -13.53 26.12
CA ALA A 398 -6.07 -14.80 26.48
C ALA A 398 -6.60 -15.89 25.54
N THR A 399 -5.68 -16.59 24.90
CA THR A 399 -5.90 -17.84 24.19
C THR A 399 -6.34 -18.93 25.17
N LEU A 400 -7.52 -19.55 24.96
CA LEU A 400 -7.91 -20.80 25.61
C LEU A 400 -8.44 -21.78 24.56
N LYS A 401 -7.77 -22.92 24.44
CA LYS A 401 -8.25 -24.14 23.75
C LYS A 401 -8.89 -25.08 24.77
N GLN A 402 -10.06 -25.62 24.39
CA GLN A 402 -10.67 -26.94 24.70
C GLN A 402 -10.86 -27.34 26.20
N ASP A 403 -11.87 -28.07 26.65
CA ASP A 403 -12.87 -28.97 26.05
C ASP A 403 -14.15 -28.98 26.95
N GLY A 404 -15.24 -29.58 26.46
CA GLY A 404 -16.61 -29.32 26.90
C GLY A 404 -17.14 -30.00 28.18
N LEU A 405 -18.36 -29.64 28.54
CA LEU A 405 -19.46 -30.56 28.88
C LEU A 405 -20.80 -29.78 28.95
N THR A 406 -21.85 -30.47 28.52
CA THR A 406 -23.27 -30.12 28.45
C THR A 406 -23.91 -29.77 29.81
N THR A 407 -24.87 -28.83 29.83
CA THR A 407 -26.19 -29.00 30.49
C THR A 407 -27.17 -27.88 30.12
N SER A 408 -28.44 -28.23 30.16
CA SER A 408 -29.56 -27.67 29.42
C SER A 408 -30.30 -26.53 30.13
N SER A 409 -30.81 -25.61 29.30
CA SER A 409 -32.11 -24.89 29.38
C SER A 409 -32.69 -24.48 30.75
N VAL A 410 -32.97 -23.18 30.92
CA VAL A 410 -34.34 -22.68 31.16
C VAL A 410 -34.53 -21.29 30.53
N THR A 411 -35.57 -21.22 29.71
CA THR A 411 -36.29 -20.09 29.09
C THR A 411 -36.72 -18.97 30.04
N ALA A 412 -36.62 -17.71 29.58
CA ALA A 412 -37.78 -16.78 29.45
C ALA A 412 -37.34 -15.38 28.97
N ASN A 413 -37.72 -15.00 27.75
CA ASN A 413 -38.71 -13.95 27.53
C ASN A 413 -39.04 -13.85 26.04
N LYS A 414 -40.19 -14.42 25.67
CA LYS A 414 -40.91 -14.15 24.43
C LYS A 414 -41.64 -12.83 24.59
N THR A 415 -41.29 -11.85 23.78
CA THR A 415 -42.22 -10.84 23.25
C THR A 415 -41.63 -10.34 21.92
N ALA A 416 -42.50 -10.20 20.91
CA ALA A 416 -42.25 -9.98 19.49
C ALA A 416 -41.80 -11.22 18.69
N SER A 417 -42.60 -11.56 17.68
CA SER A 417 -42.31 -12.55 16.64
C SER A 417 -40.94 -12.27 16.01
N SER A 418 -39.90 -12.99 16.42
CA SER A 418 -38.59 -12.84 15.78
C SER A 418 -38.67 -13.45 14.38
N ILE A 419 -38.74 -12.59 13.36
CA ILE A 419 -38.55 -12.99 11.96
C ILE A 419 -37.25 -13.79 11.90
N ALA A 420 -37.34 -15.05 11.48
CA ALA A 420 -36.18 -15.91 11.36
C ALA A 420 -35.33 -15.43 10.17
N VAL A 421 -34.05 -15.14 10.42
CA VAL A 421 -33.09 -14.70 9.42
C VAL A 421 -32.32 -15.93 8.93
N GLN A 422 -32.26 -16.14 7.61
CA GLN A 422 -31.63 -17.31 6.99
C GLN A 422 -30.23 -16.99 6.49
N ARG A 423 -29.30 -17.95 6.58
CA ARG A 423 -27.94 -17.83 6.04
C ARG A 423 -27.78 -18.72 4.83
N PHE A 424 -27.40 -18.16 3.69
CA PHE A 424 -27.13 -18.93 2.47
C PHE A 424 -26.26 -18.14 1.49
N GLY A 425 -25.66 -18.83 0.51
CA GLY A 425 -24.91 -18.22 -0.58
C GLY A 425 -25.86 -17.75 -1.68
N VAL A 426 -25.85 -16.46 -2.02
CA VAL A 426 -26.75 -15.88 -3.02
C VAL A 426 -26.49 -16.43 -4.42
N GLY A 427 -25.22 -16.66 -4.79
CA GLY A 427 -24.89 -17.28 -6.08
C GLY A 427 -25.46 -18.71 -6.20
N THR A 428 -25.37 -19.51 -5.14
CA THR A 428 -25.98 -20.85 -5.09
C THR A 428 -27.50 -20.79 -5.12
N LEU A 429 -28.10 -19.79 -4.47
CA LEU A 429 -29.55 -19.55 -4.57
C LEU A 429 -29.96 -19.33 -6.04
N PHE A 430 -29.21 -18.53 -6.80
CA PHE A 430 -29.51 -18.30 -8.22
C PHE A 430 -29.37 -19.56 -9.06
N SER A 431 -28.37 -20.42 -8.79
CA SER A 431 -28.26 -21.73 -9.44
C SER A 431 -29.44 -22.66 -9.12
N VAL A 432 -29.97 -22.61 -7.89
CA VAL A 432 -31.16 -23.38 -7.51
C VAL A 432 -32.41 -22.83 -8.19
N VAL A 433 -32.56 -21.50 -8.28
CA VAL A 433 -33.67 -20.85 -9.01
C VAL A 433 -33.65 -21.21 -10.49
N ASP A 434 -32.49 -21.10 -11.16
CA ASP A 434 -32.32 -21.48 -12.57
C ASP A 434 -32.66 -22.96 -12.82
N ALA A 435 -32.19 -23.86 -11.96
CA ALA A 435 -32.48 -25.29 -12.09
C ALA A 435 -33.97 -25.61 -11.87
N LEU A 436 -34.60 -24.96 -10.88
CA LEU A 436 -36.03 -25.10 -10.60
C LEU A 436 -36.89 -24.59 -11.75
N ALA A 437 -36.53 -23.45 -12.34
CA ALA A 437 -37.31 -22.87 -13.41
C ALA A 437 -37.19 -23.67 -14.72
N LYS A 438 -36.01 -24.24 -15.01
CA LYS A 438 -35.82 -25.10 -16.19
C LYS A 438 -36.49 -26.46 -16.07
N GLN A 439 -36.48 -27.06 -14.89
CA GLN A 439 -37.00 -28.43 -14.68
C GLN A 439 -38.44 -28.45 -14.13
N GLY A 440 -38.95 -27.32 -13.65
CA GLY A 440 -40.24 -27.17 -12.96
C GLY A 440 -40.26 -27.76 -11.54
N GLN A 441 -39.46 -28.81 -11.29
CA GLN A 441 -39.37 -29.47 -9.99
C GLN A 441 -37.98 -30.07 -9.75
N LEU A 442 -37.53 -30.13 -8.49
CA LEU A 442 -36.28 -30.76 -8.07
C LEU A 442 -36.48 -31.61 -6.81
N SER A 443 -35.87 -32.79 -6.76
CA SER A 443 -35.80 -33.57 -5.50
C SER A 443 -34.83 -32.90 -4.51
N VAL A 444 -35.00 -33.16 -3.21
CA VAL A 444 -34.04 -32.67 -2.19
C VAL A 444 -32.60 -33.12 -2.50
N ASP A 445 -32.42 -34.33 -3.03
CA ASP A 445 -31.09 -34.83 -3.41
C ASP A 445 -30.48 -34.05 -4.58
N ALA A 446 -31.28 -33.69 -5.59
CA ALA A 446 -30.82 -32.87 -6.70
C ALA A 446 -30.44 -31.45 -6.24
N VAL A 447 -31.22 -30.87 -5.32
CA VAL A 447 -30.87 -29.58 -4.71
C VAL A 447 -29.58 -29.69 -3.88
N ALA A 448 -29.42 -30.77 -3.10
CA ALA A 448 -28.21 -31.00 -2.32
C ALA A 448 -26.96 -31.11 -3.21
N GLN A 449 -27.09 -31.72 -4.39
CA GLN A 449 -26.02 -31.76 -5.39
C GLN A 449 -25.65 -30.37 -5.90
N ILE A 450 -26.64 -29.52 -6.24
CA ILE A 450 -26.40 -28.15 -6.69
C ILE A 450 -25.71 -27.32 -5.60
N VAL A 451 -26.17 -27.44 -4.35
CA VAL A 451 -25.61 -26.70 -3.21
C VAL A 451 -24.18 -27.15 -2.88
N SER A 452 -23.73 -28.31 -3.38
CA SER A 452 -22.37 -28.84 -3.19
C SER A 452 -21.96 -28.99 -1.71
N VAL A 453 -22.92 -29.24 -0.82
CA VAL A 453 -22.70 -29.38 0.64
C VAL A 453 -23.43 -30.60 1.17
N GLN A 454 -22.73 -31.44 1.95
CA GLN A 454 -23.28 -32.68 2.55
C GLN A 454 -24.17 -32.43 3.80
N SER A 455 -24.42 -31.17 4.18
CA SER A 455 -25.16 -30.83 5.40
C SER A 455 -26.65 -30.60 5.12
N PRO A 456 -27.56 -31.42 5.69
CA PRO A 456 -29.00 -31.25 5.53
C PRO A 456 -29.51 -29.89 6.04
N ARG A 457 -28.81 -29.30 7.03
CA ARG A 457 -29.17 -27.99 7.60
C ARG A 457 -29.02 -26.86 6.60
N THR A 458 -28.01 -26.91 5.74
CA THR A 458 -27.75 -25.86 4.75
C THR A 458 -28.81 -25.85 3.66
N VAL A 459 -29.19 -27.03 3.13
CA VAL A 459 -30.29 -27.16 2.17
C VAL A 459 -31.62 -26.65 2.75
N ASP A 460 -31.84 -26.88 4.05
CA ASP A 460 -33.04 -26.39 4.74
C ASP A 460 -33.09 -24.85 4.86
N GLU A 461 -31.94 -24.15 4.90
CA GLU A 461 -31.91 -22.68 4.91
C GLU A 461 -32.40 -22.08 3.58
N TYR A 462 -31.96 -22.65 2.43
CA TYR A 462 -32.47 -22.27 1.10
C TYR A 462 -33.97 -22.55 1.00
N ARG A 463 -34.40 -23.74 1.44
CA ARG A 463 -35.81 -24.15 1.43
C ARG A 463 -36.69 -23.16 2.19
N ARG A 464 -36.31 -22.83 3.43
CA ARG A 464 -37.08 -21.90 4.28
C ARG A 464 -37.19 -20.52 3.66
N PHE A 465 -36.11 -20.01 3.06
CA PHE A 465 -36.14 -18.71 2.39
C PHE A 465 -37.08 -18.73 1.18
N LEU A 466 -36.92 -19.71 0.28
CA LEU A 466 -37.74 -19.84 -0.94
C LEU A 466 -39.23 -20.04 -0.63
N ILE A 467 -39.58 -20.89 0.36
CA ILE A 467 -40.97 -21.05 0.83
C ILE A 467 -41.49 -19.74 1.40
N SER A 468 -40.71 -19.04 2.24
CA SER A 468 -41.14 -17.80 2.86
C SER A 468 -41.38 -16.66 1.87
N ALA A 469 -40.78 -16.75 0.68
CA ALA A 469 -40.97 -15.83 -0.44
C ALA A 469 -42.08 -16.27 -1.42
N GLU A 470 -42.72 -17.43 -1.17
CA GLU A 470 -43.69 -18.09 -2.07
C GLU A 470 -43.10 -18.44 -3.46
N LEU A 471 -41.81 -18.75 -3.52
CA LEU A 471 -41.10 -19.12 -4.76
C LEU A 471 -41.17 -20.62 -5.04
N ILE A 472 -41.36 -21.43 -4.01
CA ILE A 472 -41.52 -22.88 -4.18
C ILE A 472 -42.63 -23.42 -3.30
N ASP A 473 -43.24 -24.51 -3.77
CA ASP A 473 -44.01 -25.44 -2.96
C ASP A 473 -43.19 -26.70 -2.67
N VAL A 474 -43.49 -27.41 -1.59
CA VAL A 474 -42.80 -28.67 -1.26
C VAL A 474 -43.82 -29.79 -1.03
N GLU A 475 -43.83 -30.74 -1.95
CA GLU A 475 -44.70 -31.92 -1.92
C GLU A 475 -43.86 -33.19 -1.95
N GLY A 476 -44.06 -34.11 -1.00
CA GLY A 476 -43.37 -35.41 -1.00
C GLY A 476 -41.84 -35.37 -0.98
N GLY A 477 -41.22 -34.27 -0.56
CA GLY A 477 -39.76 -34.09 -0.62
C GLY A 477 -39.24 -33.60 -1.97
N VAL A 478 -40.13 -33.11 -2.84
CA VAL A 478 -39.81 -32.47 -4.12
C VAL A 478 -40.17 -30.98 -4.00
N TRP A 479 -39.28 -30.12 -4.48
CA TRP A 479 -39.47 -28.67 -4.54
C TRP A 479 -40.05 -28.35 -5.91
N ILE A 480 -41.20 -27.68 -5.95
CA ILE A 480 -41.94 -27.33 -7.16
C ILE A 480 -41.85 -25.82 -7.36
N ALA A 481 -41.46 -25.39 -8.55
CA ALA A 481 -41.37 -23.97 -8.91
C ALA A 481 -42.78 -23.34 -9.00
N THR A 482 -42.95 -22.15 -8.44
CA THR A 482 -44.17 -21.35 -8.63
C THR A 482 -44.03 -20.37 -9.80
N ASP A 483 -45.14 -19.80 -10.27
CA ASP A 483 -45.14 -18.70 -11.25
C ASP A 483 -44.28 -17.51 -10.81
N ARG A 484 -44.15 -17.30 -9.50
CA ARG A 484 -43.33 -16.22 -8.95
C ARG A 484 -41.83 -16.51 -9.08
N LEU A 485 -41.43 -17.79 -9.00
CA LEU A 485 -40.05 -18.19 -9.27
C LEU A 485 -39.68 -17.95 -10.72
N HIS A 486 -40.57 -18.23 -11.67
CA HIS A 486 -40.35 -17.89 -13.08
C HIS A 486 -40.20 -16.38 -13.28
N LYS A 487 -41.06 -15.56 -12.64
CA LYS A 487 -40.91 -14.09 -12.67
C LYS A 487 -39.60 -13.61 -12.04
N LEU A 488 -39.12 -14.29 -11.00
CA LEU A 488 -37.83 -13.98 -10.39
C LEU A 488 -36.69 -14.32 -11.35
N GLU A 489 -36.74 -15.49 -11.97
CA GLU A 489 -35.75 -15.91 -12.97
C GLU A 489 -35.72 -14.91 -14.15
N ASP A 490 -36.89 -14.53 -14.69
CA ASP A 490 -37.00 -13.53 -15.75
C ASP A 490 -36.39 -12.19 -15.32
N ALA A 491 -36.67 -11.72 -14.11
CA ALA A 491 -36.09 -10.48 -13.58
C ALA A 491 -34.57 -10.58 -13.44
N LEU A 492 -34.04 -11.72 -12.98
CA LEU A 492 -32.60 -11.95 -12.87
C LEU A 492 -31.92 -12.06 -14.24
N LEU A 493 -32.55 -12.70 -15.23
CA LEU A 493 -32.05 -12.83 -16.60
C LEU A 493 -32.14 -11.54 -17.40
N THR A 494 -33.08 -10.66 -17.09
CA THR A 494 -33.20 -9.32 -17.70
C THR A 494 -32.46 -8.23 -16.94
N GLN A 495 -31.84 -8.59 -15.80
CA GLN A 495 -31.18 -7.67 -14.86
C GLN A 495 -32.11 -6.57 -14.33
N ASP A 496 -33.42 -6.84 -14.25
CA ASP A 496 -34.40 -5.96 -13.61
C ASP A 496 -34.30 -6.08 -12.08
N THR A 497 -33.38 -5.29 -11.51
CA THR A 497 -33.08 -5.27 -10.08
C THR A 497 -34.25 -4.79 -9.23
N ALA A 498 -35.12 -3.94 -9.78
CA ALA A 498 -36.32 -3.45 -9.09
C ALA A 498 -37.39 -4.54 -8.98
N ALA A 499 -37.64 -5.29 -10.07
CA ALA A 499 -38.54 -6.43 -10.06
C ALA A 499 -38.03 -7.54 -9.13
N ALA A 500 -36.72 -7.86 -9.20
CA ALA A 500 -36.09 -8.85 -8.32
C ALA A 500 -36.21 -8.45 -6.84
N SER A 501 -35.90 -7.20 -6.49
CA SER A 501 -36.06 -6.66 -5.13
C SER A 501 -37.50 -6.81 -4.62
N SER A 502 -38.49 -6.45 -5.44
CA SER A 502 -39.92 -6.55 -5.11
C SER A 502 -40.36 -7.99 -4.82
N ILE A 503 -39.82 -8.96 -5.58
CA ILE A 503 -40.09 -10.39 -5.36
C ILE A 503 -39.39 -10.88 -4.09
N PHE A 504 -38.13 -10.53 -3.85
CA PHE A 504 -37.43 -10.89 -2.61
C PHE A 504 -38.08 -10.26 -1.37
N ALA A 505 -38.68 -9.06 -1.49
CA ALA A 505 -39.37 -8.38 -0.40
C ALA A 505 -40.57 -9.17 0.17
N GLN A 506 -41.03 -10.20 -0.52
CA GLN A 506 -42.06 -11.11 -0.01
C GLN A 506 -41.52 -12.01 1.12
N ALA A 507 -40.22 -12.32 1.11
CA ALA A 507 -39.58 -13.00 2.23
C ALA A 507 -39.56 -12.06 3.45
N PRO A 508 -40.17 -12.42 4.59
CA PRO A 508 -40.23 -11.54 5.76
C PRO A 508 -38.85 -11.09 6.26
N SER A 509 -37.83 -11.94 6.09
CA SER A 509 -36.46 -11.64 6.49
C SER A 509 -35.77 -10.62 5.58
N PHE A 510 -36.08 -10.60 4.28
CA PHE A 510 -35.59 -9.57 3.36
C PHE A 510 -36.40 -8.28 3.48
N ALA A 511 -37.73 -8.37 3.66
CA ALA A 511 -38.57 -7.21 3.98
C ALA A 511 -38.08 -6.45 5.22
N LEU A 512 -37.62 -7.19 6.23
CA LEU A 512 -37.03 -6.64 7.43
C LEU A 512 -35.73 -5.88 7.12
N PHE A 513 -34.87 -6.43 6.28
CA PHE A 513 -33.64 -5.79 5.83
C PHE A 513 -33.94 -4.50 5.06
N LEU A 514 -34.93 -4.51 4.16
CA LEU A 514 -35.39 -3.31 3.43
C LEU A 514 -35.92 -2.24 4.38
N LYS A 515 -36.67 -2.63 5.41
CA LYS A 515 -37.17 -1.71 6.43
C LYS A 515 -36.02 -1.07 7.22
N ASP A 516 -35.02 -1.86 7.61
CA ASP A 516 -33.86 -1.36 8.34
C ASP A 516 -33.06 -0.39 7.45
N LEU A 517 -32.82 -0.72 6.16
CA LEU A 517 -32.17 0.18 5.20
C LEU A 517 -32.96 1.46 4.96
N GLY A 518 -34.28 1.36 4.73
CA GLY A 518 -35.14 2.51 4.45
C GLY A 518 -35.34 3.46 5.64
N SER A 519 -34.95 3.05 6.85
CA SER A 519 -34.95 3.89 8.04
C SER A 519 -33.70 4.78 8.17
N LEU A 520 -32.67 4.53 7.36
CA LEU A 520 -31.41 5.26 7.37
C LEU A 520 -31.46 6.44 6.41
N SER A 521 -30.86 7.56 6.80
CA SER A 521 -30.59 8.65 5.87
C SER A 521 -29.37 8.35 5.01
N VAL A 522 -29.23 9.03 3.87
CA VAL A 522 -27.98 9.04 3.09
C VAL A 522 -26.81 9.40 4.02
N GLY A 523 -25.69 8.71 3.88
CA GLY A 523 -24.49 8.84 4.72
C GLY A 523 -24.50 8.05 6.04
N GLN A 524 -25.57 7.32 6.36
CA GLN A 524 -25.61 6.43 7.54
C GLN A 524 -25.35 4.97 7.18
N THR A 525 -24.68 4.25 8.07
CA THR A 525 -24.35 2.84 7.89
C THR A 525 -25.37 1.92 8.55
N TRP A 526 -25.73 0.83 7.87
CA TRP A 526 -26.57 -0.24 8.40
C TRP A 526 -25.83 -1.07 9.46
N LYS A 527 -26.49 -1.29 10.60
CA LYS A 527 -25.96 -2.09 11.71
C LYS A 527 -26.39 -3.55 11.58
N SER A 528 -25.43 -4.44 11.40
CA SER A 528 -25.66 -5.87 11.11
C SER A 528 -26.01 -6.74 12.33
N GLU A 529 -26.04 -6.18 13.55
CA GLU A 529 -26.17 -6.91 14.82
C GLU A 529 -27.37 -7.87 14.84
N ARG A 530 -28.52 -7.42 14.32
CA ARG A 530 -29.75 -8.21 14.27
C ARG A 530 -29.68 -9.41 13.32
N PHE A 531 -28.84 -9.33 12.30
CA PHE A 531 -28.67 -10.37 11.28
C PHE A 531 -27.48 -11.28 11.58
N GLY A 532 -26.57 -10.88 12.47
CA GLY A 532 -25.44 -11.68 12.93
C GLY A 532 -24.66 -12.32 11.79
N ARG A 533 -24.50 -13.65 11.81
CA ARG A 533 -23.78 -14.40 10.76
C ARG A 533 -24.50 -14.43 9.40
N ALA A 534 -25.77 -14.08 9.34
CA ALA A 534 -26.53 -14.02 8.09
C ALA A 534 -26.39 -12.66 7.38
N ALA A 535 -25.80 -11.66 8.02
CA ALA A 535 -25.64 -10.32 7.46
C ALA A 535 -25.00 -10.30 6.06
N THR A 536 -24.07 -11.23 5.79
CA THR A 536 -23.44 -11.36 4.46
C THR A 536 -24.45 -11.71 3.37
N THR A 537 -25.44 -12.56 3.65
CA THR A 537 -26.48 -12.95 2.69
C THR A 537 -27.34 -11.76 2.28
N TYR A 538 -27.80 -10.98 3.25
CA TYR A 538 -28.68 -9.81 3.00
C TYR A 538 -27.90 -8.65 2.40
N LYS A 539 -26.65 -8.43 2.82
CA LYS A 539 -25.72 -7.53 2.13
C LYS A 539 -25.63 -7.88 0.65
N THR A 540 -25.31 -9.13 0.32
CA THR A 540 -25.15 -9.55 -1.08
C THR A 540 -26.46 -9.43 -1.86
N LEU A 541 -27.62 -9.80 -1.28
CA LEU A 541 -28.92 -9.58 -1.93
C LEU A 541 -29.19 -8.08 -2.17
N GLY A 542 -28.84 -7.22 -1.20
CA GLY A 542 -28.98 -5.77 -1.29
C GLY A 542 -28.11 -5.15 -2.39
N GLU A 543 -26.83 -5.54 -2.47
CA GLU A 543 -25.89 -5.06 -3.50
C GLU A 543 -26.32 -5.51 -4.90
N VAL A 544 -26.71 -6.79 -5.07
CA VAL A 544 -27.19 -7.34 -6.35
C VAL A 544 -28.49 -6.67 -6.80
N CYS A 545 -29.35 -6.24 -5.86
CA CYS A 545 -30.57 -5.50 -6.14
C CYS A 545 -30.37 -3.96 -6.20
N CYS A 546 -29.13 -3.47 -6.14
CA CYS A 546 -28.80 -2.04 -6.16
C CYS A 546 -29.40 -1.19 -5.01
N LEU A 547 -29.64 -1.80 -3.84
CA LEU A 547 -30.28 -1.17 -2.68
C LEU A 547 -29.30 -0.63 -1.64
N CYS A 548 -28.10 -1.20 -1.60
CA CYS A 548 -27.02 -0.79 -0.72
C CYS A 548 -25.67 -1.08 -1.34
N ALA A 549 -24.64 -0.37 -0.91
CA ALA A 549 -23.26 -0.64 -1.28
C ALA A 549 -22.39 -0.68 -0.03
N SER A 550 -21.36 -1.54 -0.03
CA SER A 550 -20.37 -1.56 1.06
C SER A 550 -19.14 -0.75 0.71
N ILE A 551 -18.64 -0.04 1.72
CA ILE A 551 -17.36 0.67 1.69
C ILE A 551 -16.46 -0.01 2.71
N ALA A 552 -15.25 -0.40 2.30
CA ALA A 552 -14.30 -1.08 3.18
C ALA A 552 -13.99 -0.18 4.39
N ASN A 553 -13.87 -0.79 5.57
CA ASN A 553 -13.58 -0.11 6.84
C ASN A 553 -14.64 0.90 7.35
N GLU A 554 -15.68 1.22 6.56
CA GLU A 554 -16.77 2.13 6.96
C GLU A 554 -18.10 1.41 7.25
N GLY A 555 -18.50 0.46 6.40
CA GLY A 555 -19.75 -0.30 6.59
C GLY A 555 -20.60 -0.43 5.33
N ILE A 556 -21.91 -0.64 5.51
CA ILE A 556 -22.89 -0.80 4.42
C ILE A 556 -23.80 0.41 4.40
N PHE A 557 -23.85 1.13 3.28
CA PHE A 557 -24.65 2.35 3.11
C PHE A 557 -25.88 2.05 2.25
N PRO A 558 -27.05 2.64 2.57
CA PRO A 558 -28.22 2.58 1.69
C PRO A 558 -27.96 3.39 0.42
N THR A 559 -28.45 2.92 -0.72
CA THR A 559 -28.35 3.62 -2.01
C THR A 559 -29.73 3.89 -2.62
N PRO A 560 -30.58 4.71 -1.97
CA PRO A 560 -31.98 4.90 -2.36
C PRO A 560 -32.18 5.83 -3.57
N THR A 561 -31.14 6.54 -3.99
CA THR A 561 -31.26 7.63 -4.96
C THR A 561 -31.07 7.11 -6.38
N ASN A 562 -32.05 7.38 -7.25
CA ASN A 562 -32.00 7.07 -8.67
C ASN A 562 -32.33 8.34 -9.49
N PRO A 563 -31.33 9.21 -9.74
CA PRO A 563 -31.56 10.50 -10.40
C PRO A 563 -31.80 10.33 -11.91
N SER A 564 -32.42 11.33 -12.55
CA SER A 564 -32.46 11.41 -14.01
C SER A 564 -31.06 11.64 -14.61
N PRO A 565 -30.79 11.32 -15.89
CA PRO A 565 -29.47 11.54 -16.50
C PRO A 565 -28.92 12.96 -16.36
N ARG A 566 -29.79 13.98 -16.43
CA ARG A 566 -29.40 15.39 -16.23
C ARG A 566 -29.05 15.70 -14.78
N GLU A 567 -29.91 15.32 -13.83
CA GLU A 567 -29.60 15.50 -12.40
C GLU A 567 -28.34 14.73 -12.00
N PHE A 568 -28.16 13.53 -12.56
CA PHE A 568 -26.96 12.74 -12.37
C PHE A 568 -25.72 13.46 -12.90
N ALA A 569 -25.77 14.07 -14.09
CA ALA A 569 -24.63 14.79 -14.65
C ALA A 569 -24.19 15.95 -13.73
N ASP A 570 -25.14 16.70 -13.18
CA ASP A 570 -24.86 17.78 -12.22
C ASP A 570 -24.25 17.24 -10.92
N ILE A 571 -24.79 16.14 -10.38
CA ILE A 571 -24.25 15.47 -9.20
C ILE A 571 -22.83 14.95 -9.47
N ALA A 572 -22.63 14.27 -10.60
CA ALA A 572 -21.37 13.67 -11.03
C ALA A 572 -20.25 14.71 -11.13
N LEU A 573 -20.51 15.83 -11.82
CA LEU A 573 -19.58 16.95 -11.96
C LEU A 573 -19.29 17.61 -10.61
N ARG A 574 -20.31 17.84 -9.79
CA ARG A 574 -20.14 18.44 -8.45
C ARG A 574 -19.24 17.58 -7.55
N ARG A 575 -19.46 16.26 -7.50
CA ARG A 575 -18.61 15.35 -6.71
C ARG A 575 -17.22 15.20 -7.29
N PHE A 576 -17.12 15.20 -8.63
CA PHE A 576 -15.83 15.24 -9.30
C PHE A 576 -15.01 16.47 -8.86
N HIS A 577 -15.58 17.68 -8.96
CA HIS A 577 -14.88 18.91 -8.57
C HIS A 577 -14.59 19.03 -7.08
N GLN A 578 -15.36 18.37 -6.21
CA GLN A 578 -15.06 18.32 -4.77
C GLN A 578 -13.85 17.44 -4.46
N LEU A 579 -13.64 16.38 -5.23
CA LEU A 579 -12.51 15.46 -5.08
C LEU A 579 -11.30 15.88 -5.92
N ASP A 580 -11.49 16.74 -6.90
CA ASP A 580 -10.42 17.29 -7.72
C ASP A 580 -9.62 18.33 -6.92
N HIS A 581 -8.38 17.98 -6.59
CA HIS A 581 -7.45 18.84 -5.87
C HIS A 581 -6.61 19.72 -6.81
N GLY A 582 -7.02 19.84 -8.09
CA GLY A 582 -6.41 20.71 -9.09
C GLY A 582 -5.66 19.97 -10.21
N ASP A 583 -5.65 18.64 -10.18
CA ASP A 583 -4.97 17.78 -11.17
C ASP A 583 -5.89 17.36 -12.32
N GLY A 584 -7.20 17.61 -12.21
CA GLY A 584 -8.18 17.23 -13.22
C GLY A 584 -8.43 15.72 -13.30
N LEU A 585 -8.00 14.94 -12.31
CA LEU A 585 -8.20 13.50 -12.23
C LEU A 585 -8.61 13.09 -10.83
N VAL A 586 -9.59 12.21 -10.73
CA VAL A 586 -10.10 11.68 -9.47
C VAL A 586 -10.05 10.15 -9.50
N SER A 587 -9.74 9.51 -8.37
CA SER A 587 -9.83 8.05 -8.25
C SER A 587 -11.25 7.58 -8.53
N THR A 588 -11.39 6.58 -9.41
CA THR A 588 -12.69 6.00 -9.79
C THR A 588 -13.44 5.46 -8.57
N GLY A 589 -12.72 4.73 -7.71
CA GLY A 589 -13.27 4.18 -6.48
C GLY A 589 -13.65 5.28 -5.50
N GLY A 590 -12.77 6.25 -5.27
CA GLY A 590 -13.05 7.39 -4.38
C GLY A 590 -14.27 8.22 -4.83
N TRP A 591 -14.45 8.40 -6.14
CA TRP A 591 -15.62 9.06 -6.71
C TRP A 591 -16.90 8.25 -6.50
N LEU A 592 -16.87 6.94 -6.77
CA LEU A 592 -18.01 6.04 -6.53
C LEU A 592 -18.40 5.97 -5.05
N GLU A 593 -17.42 5.91 -4.16
CA GLU A 593 -17.65 5.90 -2.71
C GLU A 593 -18.23 7.21 -2.20
N THR A 594 -17.83 8.34 -2.80
CA THR A 594 -18.41 9.65 -2.49
C THR A 594 -19.87 9.73 -2.95
N LEU A 595 -20.20 9.19 -4.13
CA LEU A 595 -21.60 9.09 -4.58
C LEU A 595 -22.45 8.21 -3.66
N ILE A 596 -21.89 7.13 -3.13
CA ILE A 596 -22.56 6.28 -2.12
C ILE A 596 -22.78 7.08 -0.84
N ARG A 597 -21.72 7.68 -0.29
CA ARG A 597 -21.73 8.34 1.03
C ARG A 597 -22.61 9.58 1.05
N GLU A 598 -22.53 10.39 0.00
CA GLU A 598 -23.08 11.75 0.03
C GLU A 598 -24.36 11.92 -0.79
N ASP A 599 -24.59 11.09 -1.80
CA ASP A 599 -25.78 11.18 -2.65
C ASP A 599 -26.65 9.90 -2.59
N GLY A 600 -26.16 8.81 -2.00
CA GLY A 600 -26.89 7.55 -1.91
C GLY A 600 -27.14 6.91 -3.27
N ILE A 601 -26.22 7.06 -4.23
CA ILE A 601 -26.34 6.51 -5.58
C ILE A 601 -25.55 5.20 -5.66
N HIS A 602 -26.18 4.13 -6.15
CA HIS A 602 -25.53 2.82 -6.28
C HIS A 602 -24.52 2.80 -7.45
N PRO A 603 -23.35 2.12 -7.33
CA PRO A 603 -22.35 2.09 -8.40
C PRO A 603 -22.85 1.55 -9.76
N GLU A 604 -23.74 0.55 -9.79
CA GLU A 604 -24.34 0.07 -11.04
C GLU A 604 -25.26 1.12 -11.70
N ILE A 605 -25.98 1.90 -10.88
CA ILE A 605 -26.81 3.01 -11.35
C ILE A 605 -25.91 4.11 -11.88
N ALA A 606 -24.86 4.48 -11.13
CA ALA A 606 -23.88 5.48 -11.53
C ALA A 606 -23.20 5.10 -12.85
N ARG A 607 -22.78 3.84 -13.02
CA ARG A 607 -22.19 3.32 -14.28
C ARG A 607 -23.14 3.54 -15.47
N THR A 608 -24.41 3.14 -15.31
CA THR A 608 -25.43 3.24 -16.36
C THR A 608 -25.75 4.69 -16.71
N LEU A 609 -25.99 5.53 -15.70
CA LEU A 609 -26.31 6.95 -15.89
C LEU A 609 -25.12 7.74 -16.44
N LEU A 610 -23.89 7.38 -16.07
CA LEU A 610 -22.68 7.99 -16.62
C LEU A 610 -22.52 7.71 -18.12
N GLU A 611 -22.91 6.50 -18.57
CA GLU A 611 -22.93 6.16 -19.99
C GLU A 611 -24.03 6.93 -20.74
N ILE A 612 -25.25 6.96 -20.20
CA ILE A 612 -26.38 7.68 -20.80
C ILE A 612 -26.07 9.18 -20.88
N ALA A 613 -25.64 9.81 -19.78
CA ALA A 613 -25.31 11.23 -19.74
C ALA A 613 -24.16 11.60 -20.70
N SER A 614 -23.18 10.71 -20.88
CA SER A 614 -22.12 10.90 -21.87
C SER A 614 -22.65 10.80 -23.30
N ASN A 615 -23.53 9.84 -23.60
CA ASN A 615 -24.12 9.65 -24.92
C ASN A 615 -25.08 10.78 -25.31
N GLU A 616 -25.76 11.37 -24.31
CA GLU A 616 -26.63 12.54 -24.48
C GLU A 616 -25.85 13.88 -24.55
N GLY A 617 -24.52 13.84 -24.39
CA GLY A 617 -23.67 15.03 -24.44
C GLY A 617 -23.85 15.97 -23.24
N LEU A 618 -24.31 15.47 -22.09
CA LEU A 618 -24.45 16.24 -20.85
C LEU A 618 -23.11 16.39 -20.12
N LEU A 619 -22.23 15.40 -20.28
CA LEU A 619 -20.86 15.41 -19.78
C LEU A 619 -19.96 14.66 -20.77
N LYS A 620 -18.65 14.89 -20.67
CA LYS A 620 -17.63 14.01 -21.24
C LYS A 620 -17.02 13.20 -20.12
N ARG A 621 -16.79 11.92 -20.39
CA ARG A 621 -16.04 11.02 -19.51
C ARG A 621 -14.85 10.47 -20.27
N SER A 622 -13.71 10.46 -19.61
CA SER A 622 -12.56 9.69 -20.05
C SER A 622 -11.89 9.08 -18.83
N THR A 623 -11.25 7.94 -19.03
CA THR A 623 -10.44 7.34 -17.97
C THR A 623 -8.99 7.30 -18.42
N GLU A 624 -8.08 7.57 -17.48
CA GLU A 624 -6.63 7.60 -17.74
C GLU A 624 -5.89 6.54 -16.92
N GLY A 625 -5.08 5.72 -17.60
CA GLY A 625 -4.26 4.68 -16.99
C GLY A 625 -4.40 3.32 -17.67
N SER A 626 -3.41 2.45 -17.46
CA SER A 626 -3.33 1.11 -18.05
C SER A 626 -3.14 -0.01 -17.01
N THR A 627 -3.52 0.22 -15.75
CA THR A 627 -3.30 -0.75 -14.66
C THR A 627 -4.45 -0.90 -13.68
N THR A 628 -4.87 -2.15 -13.48
CA THR A 628 -5.72 -2.58 -12.38
C THR A 628 -5.02 -2.36 -11.04
N GLU A 629 -5.52 -1.43 -10.23
CA GLU A 629 -5.06 -1.20 -8.85
C GLU A 629 -5.63 -2.27 -7.92
N VAL A 630 -4.79 -3.23 -7.55
CA VAL A 630 -5.17 -4.35 -6.67
C VAL A 630 -5.06 -4.02 -5.17
N ARG A 631 -4.50 -2.86 -4.82
CA ARG A 631 -4.31 -2.42 -3.42
C ARG A 631 -5.64 -2.14 -2.71
N PHE A 632 -6.63 -1.65 -3.46
CA PHE A 632 -7.99 -1.42 -2.99
C PHE A 632 -8.93 -2.57 -3.34
N ASP A 633 -8.43 -3.78 -3.60
CA ASP A 633 -9.29 -4.93 -3.95
C ASP A 633 -10.25 -5.32 -2.82
N GLU A 634 -10.02 -4.85 -1.59
CA GLU A 634 -10.97 -4.98 -0.49
C GLU A 634 -12.25 -4.15 -0.70
N HIS A 635 -12.18 -3.07 -1.50
CA HIS A 635 -13.30 -2.23 -1.93
C HIS A 635 -14.05 -2.90 -3.08
N LYS A 636 -14.86 -3.88 -2.71
CA LYS A 636 -15.58 -4.75 -3.63
C LYS A 636 -17.09 -4.65 -3.47
N LEU A 637 -17.78 -4.84 -4.59
CA LEU A 637 -19.23 -4.86 -4.68
C LEU A 637 -19.67 -6.18 -5.33
N ASN A 638 -20.77 -6.76 -4.84
CA ASN A 638 -21.38 -7.91 -5.51
C ASN A 638 -22.46 -7.42 -6.46
N VAL A 639 -22.37 -7.79 -7.73
CA VAL A 639 -23.28 -7.34 -8.79
C VAL A 639 -23.93 -8.51 -9.52
N LEU A 640 -25.13 -8.28 -10.05
CA LEU A 640 -25.81 -9.23 -10.91
C LEU A 640 -25.17 -9.24 -12.29
N ARG A 641 -24.78 -10.41 -12.78
CA ARG A 641 -24.28 -10.62 -14.14
C ARG A 641 -24.90 -11.88 -14.73
N ILE A 642 -24.80 -12.04 -16.05
CA ILE A 642 -25.27 -13.23 -16.77
C ILE A 642 -24.04 -13.91 -17.35
N SER A 643 -23.77 -15.14 -16.92
CA SER A 643 -22.68 -15.96 -17.46
C SER A 643 -23.26 -17.22 -18.08
N SER A 644 -23.01 -17.44 -19.36
CA SER A 644 -23.53 -18.60 -20.12
C SER A 644 -25.07 -18.75 -20.03
N GLY A 645 -25.80 -17.63 -19.99
CA GLY A 645 -27.26 -17.64 -19.88
C GLY A 645 -27.81 -17.95 -18.49
N VAL A 646 -26.97 -17.94 -17.45
CA VAL A 646 -27.37 -18.16 -16.05
C VAL A 646 -27.08 -16.91 -15.22
N PRO A 647 -27.97 -16.48 -14.31
CA PRO A 647 -27.69 -15.37 -13.41
C PRO A 647 -26.61 -15.76 -12.39
N THR A 648 -25.57 -14.95 -12.28
CA THR A 648 -24.47 -15.15 -11.34
C THR A 648 -24.20 -13.91 -10.51
N VAL A 649 -23.67 -14.12 -9.31
CA VAL A 649 -23.14 -13.03 -8.48
C VAL A 649 -21.66 -12.89 -8.81
N GLU A 650 -21.31 -11.76 -9.42
CA GLU A 650 -19.92 -11.41 -9.71
C GLU A 650 -19.43 -10.40 -8.67
N THR A 651 -18.23 -10.61 -8.14
CA THR A 651 -17.56 -9.62 -7.30
C THR A 651 -16.74 -8.70 -8.19
N VAL A 652 -17.09 -7.42 -8.22
CA VAL A 652 -16.36 -6.37 -8.93
C VAL A 652 -15.60 -5.49 -7.94
N HIS A 653 -14.52 -4.86 -8.41
CA HIS A 653 -13.68 -4.01 -7.59
C HIS A 653 -13.88 -2.55 -8.01
N LEU A 654 -14.28 -1.69 -7.06
CA LEU A 654 -14.73 -0.32 -7.35
C LEU A 654 -13.61 0.58 -7.86
N TYR A 655 -12.37 0.30 -7.47
CA TYR A 655 -11.19 1.08 -7.86
C TYR A 655 -10.61 0.66 -9.21
N ARG A 656 -11.07 -0.45 -9.80
CA ARG A 656 -10.66 -0.85 -11.15
C ARG A 656 -11.58 -0.17 -12.16
N GLY A 657 -11.07 0.72 -13.00
CA GLY A 657 -11.94 1.50 -13.90
C GLY A 657 -12.45 0.74 -15.13
N ASP A 658 -12.07 -0.52 -15.32
CA ASP A 658 -12.76 -1.43 -16.24
C ASP A 658 -14.21 -1.67 -15.77
N TYR A 659 -14.46 -1.46 -14.47
CA TYR A 659 -15.79 -1.43 -13.90
C TYR A 659 -16.66 -0.28 -14.44
N LEU A 660 -16.14 0.95 -14.61
CA LEU A 660 -16.94 2.07 -15.15
C LEU A 660 -16.93 2.13 -16.68
N ILE A 661 -15.78 1.85 -17.30
CA ILE A 661 -15.60 1.88 -18.75
C ILE A 661 -15.01 0.52 -19.19
N PRO A 662 -15.84 -0.38 -19.74
CA PRO A 662 -15.39 -1.71 -20.16
C PRO A 662 -14.18 -1.67 -21.09
N GLY A 663 -13.19 -2.53 -20.84
CA GLY A 663 -11.98 -2.63 -21.66
C GLY A 663 -10.91 -1.56 -21.39
N LYS A 664 -11.06 -0.74 -20.36
CA LYS A 664 -10.06 0.22 -19.90
C LYS A 664 -9.55 -0.17 -18.51
N SER A 665 -8.26 -0.45 -18.36
CA SER A 665 -7.65 -0.83 -17.08
C SER A 665 -7.29 0.36 -16.18
N SER A 666 -7.77 1.56 -16.46
CA SER A 666 -7.48 2.81 -15.74
C SER A 666 -8.11 2.87 -14.35
N THR A 667 -7.47 3.50 -13.36
CA THR A 667 -8.02 3.70 -11.99
C THR A 667 -8.49 5.13 -11.75
N SER A 668 -8.13 6.07 -12.63
CA SER A 668 -8.51 7.47 -12.56
C SER A 668 -9.56 7.83 -13.62
N LEU A 669 -10.49 8.69 -13.21
CA LEU A 669 -11.59 9.22 -14.00
C LEU A 669 -11.38 10.72 -14.21
N LEU A 670 -11.74 11.21 -15.40
CA LEU A 670 -11.93 12.62 -15.74
C LEU A 670 -13.39 12.78 -16.18
N ILE A 671 -14.09 13.76 -15.59
CA ILE A 671 -15.44 14.16 -16.00
C ILE A 671 -15.41 15.67 -16.31
N GLU A 672 -15.84 16.05 -17.51
CA GLU A 672 -15.89 17.44 -17.95
C GLU A 672 -17.31 17.82 -18.39
N SER A 673 -17.68 19.10 -18.21
CA SER A 673 -18.89 19.65 -18.80
C SER A 673 -18.74 19.78 -20.32
N VAL A 674 -19.80 19.48 -21.08
CA VAL A 674 -19.83 19.78 -22.52
C VAL A 674 -20.18 21.25 -22.69
N SER A 675 -19.18 22.06 -23.09
CA SER A 675 -19.34 23.48 -23.42
C SER A 675 -20.12 23.69 -24.72
#